data_AF-A0A851JJN8-F1
#
_entry.id   AF-A0A851JJN8-F1
#
_cell.length_a   1.000
_cell.length_b   1.000
_cell.length_c   1.000
_cell.angle_alpha   90.00
_cell.angle_beta   90.00
_cell.angle_gamma   90.00
#
_symmetry.space_group_name_H-M   'P 1'
#
loop_
_entity.id
_entity.type
_entity.pdbx_description
1 polymer ?
#
loop_
_entity_poly.entity_id
_entity_poly.type
_entity_poly.pdbx_seq_one_letter_code
_entity_poly.pdbx_strand_id
1 'polypeptide(L)'
;CSRKRAFQIAKSFLPVLEWLPNYRVREWLISDIISGLSTGLVATLQGLAYALLVAVPVGYGLYSAFFPILTYFFLGTSRHISVGPFPVVSLMVGSVVLSMAPDENFLIEGSNATGINGTGALIDTESRDAQRVLIASTLTFLVGILQVIFGVLQIGFIVRYLADPLVGGFTTAAAFQVLVSQLKIVLNVSTKNYNGVLSIIYTLVETFEKIGTTNIADLIAGLLTIFVCMVVKEINDRFKHKIPIPIPIEVIVTIVATGISYAADLEKKYNAGIVKSIPRGFLPPEPPNVSLFSQMIAASFSIAIVAYAIAVSVGKVYATKYDYAIDGNQEFIAFGFSNIFSGAFSCFVATTALSRTAVQESTGGKTQVAGIISAGIVLISIVALGKLLEPLQKSVLAAVVIANLKGMFMQVFDVPRLWRQNKVDAMIWVFTCIASIILGLDLGLLAGLLFGLLTVVLRVQFPSWGGFGNIPGTDIYKKVKDYKNVIEPEGVKILKFSSPIFYANIDGLKSSLKSTVGFDAVKVYNKRLKALRKIQKLIKKGKLKATKNGIISEPGVNNEAFETDEEPEDNNQDLQVPTKEVEIQVDWNSELPVKVNIPKVPIHSLILDFGAVTFLDIVAVRSIKTIIKEFERIDVRVYFASYQDNLISQLERGAFFDDTVRKDIFFLTVHDAVLYIRNQMTYSDNQDPIFEKISLMQESKEPIEFTEAGQPDDELDVQEEVCTLELN
;
A
#
# COMPACT_ATOMS: atom_id res chain seq x y z
N CYS A 1 24.68 22.50 -18.14
CA CYS A 1 24.73 21.02 -17.99
C CYS A 1 26.03 20.47 -18.59
N SER A 2 26.76 19.61 -17.88
CA SER A 2 27.94 18.94 -18.47
C SER A 2 27.50 17.94 -19.55
N ARG A 3 28.34 17.72 -20.58
CA ARG A 3 28.09 16.70 -21.62
C ARG A 3 27.83 15.31 -21.03
N LYS A 4 28.54 14.96 -19.95
CA LYS A 4 28.38 13.69 -19.22
C LYS A 4 26.96 13.56 -18.61
N ARG A 5 26.44 14.64 -18.01
CA ARG A 5 25.10 14.65 -17.42
C ARG A 5 24.01 14.57 -18.50
N ALA A 6 24.18 15.27 -19.62
CA ALA A 6 23.27 15.16 -20.76
C ALA A 6 23.23 13.73 -21.34
N PHE A 7 24.39 13.07 -21.46
CA PHE A 7 24.47 11.69 -21.91
C PHE A 7 23.85 10.69 -20.91
N GLN A 8 24.01 10.92 -19.60
CA GLN A 8 23.32 10.12 -18.58
C GLN A 8 21.80 10.28 -18.63
N ILE A 9 21.30 11.50 -18.84
CA ILE A 9 19.86 11.75 -19.02
C ILE A 9 19.34 11.08 -20.30
N ALA A 10 20.12 11.13 -21.39
CA ALA A 10 19.77 10.43 -22.62
C ALA A 10 19.71 8.90 -22.41
N LYS A 11 20.62 8.33 -21.62
CA LYS A 11 20.60 6.90 -21.27
C LYS A 11 19.41 6.53 -20.37
N SER A 12 19.04 7.37 -19.41
CA SER A 12 17.85 7.11 -18.59
C SER A 12 16.57 7.16 -19.41
N PHE A 13 16.48 8.07 -20.39
CA PHE A 13 15.31 8.21 -21.25
C PHE A 13 15.25 7.14 -22.37
N LEU A 14 16.40 6.70 -22.89
CA LEU A 14 16.53 5.65 -23.90
C LEU A 14 17.39 4.50 -23.38
N PRO A 15 16.82 3.57 -22.58
CA PRO A 15 17.54 2.42 -22.03
C PRO A 15 18.21 1.53 -23.09
N VAL A 16 17.71 1.55 -24.34
CA VAL A 16 18.34 0.86 -25.48
C VAL A 16 19.80 1.23 -25.68
N LEU A 17 20.20 2.46 -25.37
CA LEU A 17 21.59 2.92 -25.49
C LEU A 17 22.53 2.29 -24.44
N GLU A 18 21.97 1.67 -23.40
CA GLU A 18 22.71 1.00 -22.34
C GLU A 18 22.84 -0.51 -22.59
N TRP A 19 21.74 -1.18 -22.96
CA TRP A 19 21.75 -2.64 -23.09
C TRP A 19 22.17 -3.13 -24.47
N LEU A 20 21.86 -2.41 -25.56
CA LEU A 20 22.15 -2.86 -26.93
C LEU A 20 23.66 -2.97 -27.22
N PRO A 21 24.53 -2.04 -26.79
CA PRO A 21 25.98 -2.20 -26.95
C PRO A 21 26.57 -3.36 -26.15
N ASN A 22 25.91 -3.74 -25.05
CA ASN A 22 26.32 -4.84 -24.17
C ASN A 22 25.71 -6.20 -24.60
N TYR A 23 25.09 -6.26 -25.78
CA TYR A 23 24.42 -7.45 -26.28
C TYR A 23 25.40 -8.53 -26.75
N ARG A 24 25.34 -9.71 -26.13
CA ARG A 24 26.20 -10.86 -26.49
C ARG A 24 25.60 -11.66 -27.63
N VAL A 25 25.85 -11.23 -28.86
CA VAL A 25 25.27 -11.81 -30.08
C VAL A 25 25.40 -13.34 -30.15
N ARG A 26 26.57 -13.90 -29.82
CA ARG A 26 26.80 -15.35 -29.92
C ARG A 26 26.01 -16.19 -28.92
N GLU A 27 25.73 -15.64 -27.73
CA GLU A 27 25.08 -16.38 -26.65
C GLU A 27 23.56 -16.16 -26.64
N TRP A 28 23.10 -14.93 -26.88
CA TRP A 28 21.71 -14.55 -26.64
C TRP A 28 20.83 -14.61 -27.89
N LEU A 29 21.40 -14.44 -29.09
CA LEU A 29 20.62 -14.30 -30.32
C LEU A 29 19.76 -15.53 -30.63
N ILE A 30 20.32 -16.74 -30.50
CA ILE A 30 19.58 -17.98 -30.78
C ILE A 30 18.40 -18.12 -29.81
N SER A 31 18.64 -17.81 -28.54
CA SER A 31 17.63 -17.86 -27.49
C SER A 31 16.52 -16.84 -27.74
N ASP A 32 16.88 -15.60 -28.10
CA ASP A 32 15.93 -14.53 -28.42
C ASP A 32 15.14 -14.83 -29.72
N ILE A 33 15.73 -15.52 -30.70
CA ILE A 33 15.02 -15.95 -31.93
C ILE A 33 13.96 -17.00 -31.61
N ILE A 34 14.32 -18.07 -30.91
CA ILE A 34 13.38 -19.14 -30.54
C ILE A 34 12.25 -18.55 -29.70
N SER A 35 12.63 -17.73 -28.72
CA SER A 35 11.70 -17.06 -27.82
C SER A 35 10.78 -16.08 -28.55
N GLY A 36 11.32 -15.26 -29.46
CA GLY A 36 10.55 -14.31 -30.26
C GLY A 36 9.58 -15.00 -31.22
N LEU A 37 9.99 -16.11 -31.83
CA LEU A 37 9.12 -16.91 -32.71
C LEU A 37 7.94 -17.50 -31.92
N SER A 38 8.20 -18.19 -30.81
CA SER A 38 7.16 -18.75 -29.95
C SER A 38 6.22 -17.66 -29.42
N THR A 39 6.77 -16.54 -28.96
CA THR A 39 6.00 -15.43 -28.41
C THR A 39 5.16 -14.73 -29.48
N GLY A 40 5.67 -14.56 -30.70
CA GLY A 40 4.97 -13.94 -31.82
C GLY A 40 3.78 -14.76 -32.33
N LEU A 41 3.92 -16.09 -32.34
CA LEU A 41 2.81 -16.99 -32.69
C LEU A 41 1.66 -16.88 -31.67
N VAL A 42 1.99 -16.88 -30.37
CA VAL A 42 0.99 -16.69 -29.30
C VAL A 42 0.40 -15.28 -29.35
N ALA A 43 1.21 -14.25 -29.64
CA ALA A 43 0.77 -12.86 -29.77
C ALA A 43 -0.26 -12.66 -30.89
N THR A 44 -0.07 -13.32 -32.03
CA THR A 44 -1.00 -13.26 -33.16
C THR A 44 -2.39 -13.72 -32.71
N LEU A 45 -2.49 -14.87 -32.06
CA LEU A 45 -3.78 -15.44 -31.65
C LEU A 45 -4.44 -14.69 -30.50
N GLN A 46 -3.67 -14.36 -29.47
CA GLN A 46 -4.18 -13.61 -28.33
C GLN A 46 -4.63 -12.21 -28.75
N GLY A 47 -3.93 -11.56 -29.68
CA GLY A 47 -4.33 -10.27 -30.25
C GLY A 47 -5.73 -10.34 -30.86
N LEU A 48 -5.97 -11.30 -31.75
CA LEU A 48 -7.27 -11.53 -32.39
C LEU A 48 -8.39 -11.76 -31.36
N ALA A 49 -8.12 -12.58 -30.34
CA ALA A 49 -9.11 -12.88 -29.32
C ALA A 49 -9.42 -11.70 -28.40
N TYR A 50 -8.42 -10.86 -28.08
CA TYR A 50 -8.61 -9.69 -27.22
C TYR A 50 -9.32 -8.53 -27.94
N ALA A 51 -9.25 -8.44 -29.26
CA ALA A 51 -10.09 -7.53 -30.02
C ALA A 51 -11.60 -7.83 -29.83
N LEU A 52 -11.96 -9.11 -29.68
CA LEU A 52 -13.35 -9.51 -29.36
C LEU A 52 -13.80 -9.00 -27.98
N LEU A 53 -12.89 -8.89 -27.00
CA LEU A 53 -13.20 -8.30 -25.70
C LEU A 53 -13.45 -6.79 -25.77
N VAL A 54 -12.73 -6.10 -26.66
CA VAL A 54 -12.89 -4.65 -26.91
C VAL A 54 -14.14 -4.36 -27.75
N ALA A 55 -14.77 -5.39 -28.32
CA ALA A 55 -15.89 -5.29 -29.26
C ALA A 55 -15.54 -4.56 -30.58
N VAL A 56 -14.28 -4.67 -31.02
CA VAL A 56 -13.80 -4.16 -32.33
C VAL A 56 -13.49 -5.31 -33.30
N PRO A 57 -13.38 -5.05 -34.61
CA PRO A 57 -12.99 -6.09 -35.57
C PRO A 57 -11.64 -6.72 -35.19
N VAL A 58 -11.52 -8.03 -35.40
CA VAL A 58 -10.40 -8.80 -34.85
C VAL A 58 -9.03 -8.37 -35.38
N GLY A 59 -8.96 -7.83 -36.60
CA GLY A 59 -7.72 -7.35 -37.22
C GLY A 59 -7.00 -6.28 -36.39
N TYR A 60 -7.74 -5.41 -35.70
CA TYR A 60 -7.16 -4.39 -34.83
C TYR A 60 -6.42 -4.98 -33.62
N GLY A 61 -6.72 -6.23 -33.26
CA GLY A 61 -5.96 -6.98 -32.26
C GLY A 61 -4.52 -7.26 -32.67
N LEU A 62 -4.29 -7.49 -33.98
CA LEU A 62 -2.94 -7.66 -34.52
C LEU A 62 -2.17 -6.34 -34.51
N TYR A 63 -2.85 -5.21 -34.77
CA TYR A 63 -2.21 -3.89 -34.73
C TYR A 63 -1.75 -3.55 -33.30
N SER A 64 -2.62 -3.77 -32.32
CA SER A 64 -2.31 -3.60 -30.90
C SER A 64 -1.21 -4.54 -30.40
N ALA A 65 -0.98 -5.67 -31.07
CA ALA A 65 0.14 -6.57 -30.77
C ALA A 65 1.45 -6.16 -31.46
N PHE A 66 1.39 -5.38 -32.54
CA PHE A 66 2.53 -4.96 -33.34
C PHE A 66 3.09 -3.60 -32.95
N PHE A 67 2.30 -2.52 -33.00
CA PHE A 67 2.82 -1.15 -32.87
C PHE A 67 3.45 -0.84 -31.49
N PRO A 68 2.83 -1.21 -30.35
CA PRO A 68 3.35 -0.87 -29.03
C PRO A 68 4.74 -1.44 -28.72
N ILE A 69 5.11 -2.58 -29.31
CA ILE A 69 6.39 -3.23 -29.03
C ILE A 69 7.56 -2.50 -29.71
N LEU A 70 7.30 -1.83 -30.83
CA LEU A 70 8.30 -1.07 -31.58
C LEU A 70 8.83 0.10 -30.75
N THR A 71 7.94 0.82 -30.07
CA THR A 71 8.29 1.92 -29.17
C THR A 71 8.86 1.42 -27.85
N TYR A 72 8.29 0.34 -27.28
CA TYR A 72 8.80 -0.23 -26.04
C TYR A 72 10.22 -0.75 -26.16
N PHE A 73 10.61 -1.26 -27.34
CA PHE A 73 11.99 -1.69 -27.60
C PHE A 73 13.05 -0.60 -27.31
N PHE A 74 12.72 0.66 -27.59
CA PHE A 74 13.64 1.78 -27.38
C PHE A 74 13.58 2.35 -25.96
N LEU A 75 12.38 2.40 -25.36
CA LEU A 75 12.10 3.14 -24.12
C LEU A 75 11.99 2.25 -22.88
N GLY A 76 11.70 0.96 -23.04
CA GLY A 76 11.44 0.02 -21.95
C GLY A 76 12.69 -0.35 -21.18
N THR A 77 12.55 -0.52 -19.87
CA THR A 77 13.63 -0.93 -18.96
C THR A 77 13.68 -2.44 -18.75
N SER A 78 12.52 -3.11 -18.86
CA SER A 78 12.45 -4.56 -18.67
C SER A 78 12.98 -5.33 -19.87
N ARG A 79 13.76 -6.38 -19.62
CA ARG A 79 14.35 -7.23 -20.66
C ARG A 79 13.45 -8.35 -21.18
N HIS A 80 12.49 -8.79 -20.36
CA HIS A 80 11.72 -10.01 -20.61
C HIS A 80 10.24 -9.76 -20.91
N ILE A 81 9.73 -8.57 -20.60
CA ILE A 81 8.32 -8.22 -20.81
C ILE A 81 7.96 -8.32 -22.30
N SER A 82 6.85 -9.01 -22.60
CA SER A 82 6.18 -8.92 -23.90
C SER A 82 5.03 -7.92 -23.84
N VAL A 83 5.15 -6.85 -24.63
CA VAL A 83 4.14 -5.79 -24.74
C VAL A 83 3.05 -6.16 -25.76
N GLY A 84 1.82 -5.73 -25.49
CA GLY A 84 0.68 -5.78 -26.40
C GLY A 84 -0.65 -5.90 -25.64
N PRO A 85 -1.71 -6.43 -26.26
CA PRO A 85 -3.03 -6.44 -25.64
C PRO A 85 -3.10 -7.43 -24.47
N PHE A 86 -3.94 -7.11 -23.47
CA PHE A 86 -4.11 -7.90 -22.25
C PHE A 86 -5.61 -8.00 -21.91
N PRO A 87 -6.13 -9.18 -21.48
CA PRO A 87 -7.58 -9.41 -21.37
C PRO A 87 -8.31 -8.39 -20.50
N VAL A 88 -7.73 -8.04 -19.35
CA VAL A 88 -8.35 -7.14 -18.37
C VAL A 88 -8.47 -5.73 -18.93
N VAL A 89 -7.38 -5.21 -19.49
CA VAL A 89 -7.36 -3.88 -20.10
C VAL A 89 -8.26 -3.84 -21.34
N SER A 90 -8.27 -4.89 -22.15
CA SER A 90 -9.18 -5.03 -23.29
C SER A 90 -10.65 -5.02 -22.88
N LEU A 91 -11.01 -5.66 -21.76
CA LEU A 91 -12.37 -5.60 -21.23
C LEU A 91 -12.73 -4.20 -20.73
N MET A 92 -11.80 -3.48 -20.09
CA MET A 92 -12.01 -2.09 -19.67
C MET A 92 -12.14 -1.11 -20.84
N VAL A 93 -11.39 -1.31 -21.93
CA VAL A 93 -11.59 -0.53 -23.17
C VAL A 93 -12.95 -0.89 -23.77
N GLY A 94 -13.29 -2.18 -23.81
CA GLY A 94 -14.56 -2.68 -24.34
C GLY A 94 -15.78 -2.12 -23.62
N SER A 95 -15.75 -1.96 -22.30
CA SER A 95 -16.87 -1.36 -21.56
C SER A 95 -17.13 0.09 -21.97
N VAL A 96 -16.06 0.88 -22.18
CA VAL A 96 -16.17 2.26 -22.66
C VAL A 96 -16.71 2.29 -24.09
N VAL A 97 -16.15 1.46 -24.99
CA VAL A 97 -16.59 1.34 -26.38
C VAL A 97 -18.07 0.98 -26.48
N LEU A 98 -18.51 -0.02 -25.71
CA LEU A 98 -19.91 -0.47 -25.69
C LEU A 98 -20.85 0.57 -25.05
N SER A 99 -20.38 1.36 -24.09
CA SER A 99 -21.18 2.45 -23.49
C SER A 99 -21.38 3.64 -24.43
N MET A 100 -20.38 3.97 -25.26
CA MET A 100 -20.41 5.14 -26.14
C MET A 100 -20.94 4.83 -27.54
N ALA A 101 -20.82 3.57 -27.99
CA ALA A 101 -21.36 3.07 -29.25
C ALA A 101 -22.17 1.77 -29.03
N PRO A 102 -23.33 1.87 -28.35
CA PRO A 102 -24.25 0.75 -28.19
C PRO A 102 -24.83 0.32 -29.55
N ASP A 103 -25.19 -0.96 -29.67
CA ASP A 103 -25.74 -1.51 -30.92
C ASP A 103 -27.06 -0.82 -31.35
N GLU A 104 -27.80 -0.24 -30.40
CA GLU A 104 -29.07 0.48 -30.62
C GLU A 104 -28.92 1.74 -31.48
N ASN A 105 -27.73 2.36 -31.50
CA ASN A 105 -27.49 3.59 -32.27
C ASN A 105 -27.30 3.35 -33.78
N PHE A 106 -27.16 2.09 -34.20
CA PHE A 106 -26.82 1.71 -35.58
C PHE A 106 -27.89 0.82 -36.20
N LEU A 107 -29.14 0.94 -35.73
CA LEU A 107 -30.27 0.25 -36.31
C LEU A 107 -30.63 0.90 -37.64
N ILE A 108 -30.54 0.13 -38.73
CA ILE A 108 -31.08 0.53 -40.03
C ILE A 108 -32.58 0.26 -39.95
N GLU A 109 -33.38 1.32 -39.94
CA GLU A 109 -34.81 1.19 -40.21
C GLU A 109 -34.97 0.67 -41.64
N GLY A 110 -35.54 -0.53 -41.79
CA GLY A 110 -35.84 -1.10 -43.09
C GLY A 110 -36.83 -0.20 -43.83
N SER A 111 -36.31 0.71 -44.67
CA SER A 111 -37.13 1.52 -45.56
C SER A 111 -37.85 0.58 -46.53
N ASN A 112 -39.19 0.53 -46.42
CA ASN A 112 -40.16 -0.22 -47.23
C ASN A 112 -40.39 -1.71 -46.93
N ALA A 113 -40.86 -2.04 -45.72
CA ALA A 113 -41.64 -3.26 -45.50
C ALA A 113 -42.94 -2.96 -44.72
N THR A 114 -43.99 -2.56 -45.42
CA THR A 114 -45.39 -2.58 -44.96
C THR A 114 -45.96 -4.01 -44.96
N GLY A 115 -45.19 -4.96 -44.44
CA GLY A 115 -45.54 -6.38 -44.40
C GLY A 115 -45.52 -6.92 -42.98
N ILE A 116 -46.71 -7.27 -42.48
CA ILE A 116 -46.96 -7.93 -41.21
C ILE A 116 -46.21 -9.28 -41.18
N ASN A 117 -45.29 -9.42 -40.22
CA ASN A 117 -44.59 -10.60 -39.69
C ASN A 117 -43.06 -10.45 -39.76
N GLY A 118 -42.49 -10.12 -38.60
CA GLY A 118 -41.15 -9.57 -38.48
C GLY A 118 -40.00 -10.47 -38.91
N THR A 119 -38.88 -9.81 -39.25
CA THR A 119 -37.52 -10.30 -38.99
C THR A 119 -36.54 -9.14 -39.10
N GLY A 120 -35.96 -8.76 -37.95
CA GLY A 120 -34.66 -8.10 -37.80
C GLY A 120 -34.54 -6.65 -38.24
N ALA A 121 -34.50 -5.72 -37.28
CA ALA A 121 -33.76 -4.47 -37.50
C ALA A 121 -32.32 -4.85 -37.86
N LEU A 122 -31.89 -4.51 -39.08
CA LEU A 122 -30.54 -4.82 -39.54
C LEU A 122 -29.59 -3.81 -38.89
N ILE A 123 -28.57 -4.29 -38.20
CA ILE A 123 -27.54 -3.43 -37.61
C ILE A 123 -26.54 -3.09 -38.71
N ASP A 124 -26.26 -1.81 -38.93
CA ASP A 124 -25.14 -1.39 -39.77
C ASP A 124 -23.83 -1.74 -39.08
N THR A 125 -23.27 -2.90 -39.43
CA THR A 125 -22.04 -3.40 -38.83
C THR A 125 -20.82 -2.57 -39.20
N GLU A 126 -20.79 -1.97 -40.39
CA GLU A 126 -19.60 -1.25 -40.87
C GLU A 126 -19.45 0.10 -40.16
N SER A 127 -20.52 0.90 -40.09
CA SER A 127 -20.47 2.19 -39.39
C SER A 127 -20.27 2.03 -37.88
N ARG A 128 -20.92 1.02 -37.28
CA ARG A 128 -20.71 0.66 -35.87
C ARG A 128 -19.26 0.32 -35.59
N ASP A 129 -18.68 -0.60 -36.36
CA ASP A 129 -17.33 -1.08 -36.12
C ASP A 129 -16.30 0.04 -36.37
N ALA A 130 -16.51 0.91 -37.36
CA ALA A 130 -15.69 2.10 -37.58
C ALA A 130 -15.73 3.06 -36.37
N GLN A 131 -16.92 3.36 -35.83
CA GLN A 131 -17.05 4.22 -34.65
C GLN A 131 -16.42 3.58 -33.40
N ARG A 132 -16.55 2.27 -33.21
CA ARG A 132 -15.93 1.55 -32.09
C ARG A 132 -14.40 1.60 -32.15
N VAL A 133 -13.82 1.46 -33.34
CA VAL A 133 -12.38 1.60 -33.57
C VAL A 133 -11.91 3.02 -33.26
N LEU A 134 -12.65 4.04 -33.70
CA LEU A 134 -12.33 5.43 -33.41
C LEU A 134 -12.35 5.72 -31.90
N ILE A 135 -13.35 5.20 -31.17
CA ILE A 135 -13.45 5.36 -29.71
C ILE A 135 -12.28 4.63 -29.02
N ALA A 136 -12.00 3.38 -29.40
CA ALA A 136 -10.93 2.58 -28.80
C ALA A 136 -9.53 3.22 -29.01
N SER A 137 -9.27 3.74 -30.22
CA SER A 137 -8.02 4.40 -30.56
C SER A 137 -7.85 5.76 -29.89
N THR A 138 -8.93 6.56 -29.84
CA THR A 138 -8.97 7.85 -29.12
C THR A 138 -8.74 7.63 -27.62
N LEU A 139 -9.37 6.61 -27.01
CA LEU A 139 -9.13 6.23 -25.61
C LEU A 139 -7.67 5.87 -25.37
N THR A 140 -7.09 5.10 -26.29
CA THR A 140 -5.71 4.61 -26.19
C THR A 140 -4.70 5.74 -26.25
N PHE A 141 -4.94 6.70 -27.14
CA PHE A 141 -4.14 7.92 -27.22
C PHE A 141 -4.21 8.72 -25.92
N LEU A 142 -5.42 8.90 -25.35
CA LEU A 142 -5.61 9.62 -24.09
C LEU A 142 -4.96 8.90 -22.89
N VAL A 143 -5.09 7.57 -22.80
CA VAL A 143 -4.40 6.75 -21.81
C VAL A 143 -2.89 6.93 -21.90
N GLY A 144 -2.35 6.97 -23.12
CA GLY A 144 -0.93 7.20 -23.36
C GLY A 144 -0.47 8.59 -22.89
N ILE A 145 -1.23 9.65 -23.17
CA ILE A 145 -0.98 11.01 -22.65
C ILE A 145 -0.91 11.01 -21.13
N LEU A 146 -1.91 10.42 -20.46
CA LEU A 146 -1.96 10.36 -18.99
C LEU A 146 -0.77 9.60 -18.42
N GLN A 147 -0.37 8.48 -19.04
CA GLN A 147 0.81 7.72 -18.63
C GLN A 147 2.11 8.52 -18.76
N VAL A 148 2.29 9.28 -19.85
CA VAL A 148 3.43 10.19 -19.99
C VAL A 148 3.41 11.28 -18.92
N ILE A 149 2.24 11.89 -18.65
CA ILE A 149 2.09 12.90 -17.58
C ILE A 149 2.49 12.30 -16.22
N PHE A 150 2.03 11.09 -15.88
CA PHE A 150 2.40 10.42 -14.63
C PHE A 150 3.88 10.10 -14.53
N GLY A 151 4.51 9.71 -15.65
CA GLY A 151 5.95 9.49 -15.72
C GLY A 151 6.76 10.77 -15.51
N VAL A 152 6.35 11.88 -16.16
CA VAL A 152 6.99 13.20 -16.01
C VAL A 152 6.83 13.77 -14.61
N LEU A 153 5.64 13.63 -14.02
CA LEU A 153 5.37 14.01 -12.63
C LEU A 153 5.99 13.07 -11.59
N GLN A 154 6.69 12.01 -12.03
CA GLN A 154 7.32 11.00 -11.18
C GLN A 154 6.35 10.33 -10.19
N ILE A 155 5.10 10.12 -10.61
CA ILE A 155 4.05 9.47 -9.81
C ILE A 155 4.28 7.95 -9.70
N GLY A 156 5.39 7.41 -10.23
CA GLY A 156 5.76 6.00 -10.10
C GLY A 156 5.85 5.49 -8.66
N PHE A 157 5.90 6.37 -7.66
CA PHE A 157 5.79 6.00 -6.25
C PHE A 157 4.44 5.34 -5.90
N ILE A 158 3.34 5.63 -6.63
CA ILE A 158 2.01 5.09 -6.35
C ILE A 158 1.97 3.56 -6.41
N VAL A 159 2.85 2.95 -7.21
CA VAL A 159 2.99 1.48 -7.31
C VAL A 159 3.39 0.86 -5.98
N ARG A 160 4.11 1.59 -5.12
CA ARG A 160 4.49 1.09 -3.79
C ARG A 160 3.27 0.83 -2.90
N TYR A 161 2.13 1.45 -3.20
CA TYR A 161 0.87 1.25 -2.49
C TYR A 161 -0.01 0.14 -3.09
N LEU A 162 0.31 -0.38 -4.27
CA LEU A 162 -0.37 -1.53 -4.87
C LEU A 162 0.23 -2.83 -4.31
N ALA A 163 -0.27 -3.23 -3.15
CA ALA A 163 0.19 -4.46 -2.50
C ALA A 163 -0.15 -5.71 -3.34
N ASP A 164 0.72 -6.72 -3.33
CA ASP A 164 0.51 -7.98 -4.07
C ASP A 164 -0.86 -8.64 -3.78
N PRO A 165 -1.39 -8.66 -2.54
CA PRO A 165 -2.73 -9.19 -2.27
C PRO A 165 -3.86 -8.42 -2.97
N LEU A 166 -3.72 -7.08 -3.09
CA LEU A 166 -4.68 -6.25 -3.82
C LEU A 166 -4.65 -6.57 -5.31
N VAL A 167 -3.44 -6.67 -5.89
CA VAL A 167 -3.28 -7.00 -7.32
C VAL A 167 -3.83 -8.40 -7.60
N GLY A 168 -3.53 -9.40 -6.75
CA GLY A 168 -4.05 -10.77 -6.90
C GLY A 168 -5.57 -10.85 -6.81
N GLY A 169 -6.19 -10.15 -5.86
CA GLY A 169 -7.65 -10.08 -5.73
C GLY A 169 -8.30 -9.41 -6.95
N PHE A 170 -7.72 -8.33 -7.44
CA PHE A 170 -8.16 -7.62 -8.64
C PHE A 170 -8.03 -8.49 -9.91
N THR A 171 -6.88 -9.13 -10.15
CA THR A 171 -6.66 -9.96 -11.34
C THR A 171 -7.54 -11.20 -11.35
N THR A 172 -7.83 -11.78 -10.18
CA THR A 172 -8.78 -12.89 -10.05
C THR A 172 -10.21 -12.46 -10.43
N ALA A 173 -10.66 -11.32 -9.91
CA ALA A 173 -11.97 -10.76 -10.26
C ALA A 173 -12.05 -10.41 -11.76
N ALA A 174 -10.99 -9.85 -12.32
CA ALA A 174 -10.91 -9.56 -13.74
C ALA A 174 -10.92 -10.82 -14.60
N ALA A 175 -10.23 -11.89 -14.19
CA ALA A 175 -10.32 -13.19 -14.85
C ALA A 175 -11.75 -13.74 -14.81
N PHE A 176 -12.47 -13.58 -13.70
CA PHE A 176 -13.88 -13.95 -13.62
C PHE A 176 -14.75 -13.15 -14.61
N GLN A 177 -14.56 -11.83 -14.70
CA GLN A 177 -15.31 -11.02 -15.66
C GLN A 177 -15.00 -11.39 -17.12
N VAL A 178 -13.72 -11.62 -17.43
CA VAL A 178 -13.30 -12.07 -18.77
C VAL A 178 -13.92 -13.43 -19.07
N LEU A 179 -13.95 -14.38 -18.12
CA LEU A 179 -14.59 -15.69 -18.30
C LEU A 179 -16.06 -15.56 -18.71
N VAL A 180 -16.84 -14.74 -18.01
CA VAL A 180 -18.26 -14.53 -18.34
C VAL A 180 -18.41 -13.86 -19.71
N SER A 181 -17.57 -12.87 -20.02
CA SER A 181 -17.59 -12.19 -21.33
C SER A 181 -17.13 -13.08 -22.49
N GLN A 182 -16.33 -14.11 -22.22
CA GLN A 182 -15.96 -15.12 -23.22
C GLN A 182 -17.01 -16.23 -23.34
N LEU A 183 -17.74 -16.55 -22.27
CA LEU A 183 -18.77 -17.59 -22.26
C LEU A 183 -19.88 -17.31 -23.29
N LYS A 184 -20.31 -16.04 -23.42
CA LYS A 184 -21.28 -15.63 -24.47
C LYS A 184 -20.79 -15.91 -25.89
N ILE A 185 -19.48 -15.78 -26.13
CA ILE A 185 -18.85 -16.02 -27.45
C ILE A 185 -18.71 -17.52 -27.72
N VAL A 186 -18.35 -18.31 -26.69
CA VAL A 186 -18.29 -19.78 -26.79
C VAL A 186 -19.68 -20.37 -27.10
N LEU A 187 -20.72 -19.85 -26.44
CA LEU A 187 -22.10 -20.28 -26.67
C LEU A 187 -22.72 -19.69 -27.95
N ASN A 188 -22.09 -18.69 -28.56
CA ASN A 188 -22.59 -17.92 -29.70
C ASN A 188 -24.04 -17.41 -29.47
N VAL A 189 -24.28 -16.78 -28.31
CA VAL A 189 -25.60 -16.25 -27.93
C VAL A 189 -25.58 -14.72 -27.95
N SER A 190 -26.63 -14.12 -28.53
CA SER A 190 -26.79 -12.66 -28.56
C SER A 190 -27.38 -12.14 -27.23
N THR A 191 -26.52 -11.65 -26.36
CA THR A 191 -26.89 -10.98 -25.09
C THR A 191 -26.88 -9.46 -25.26
N LYS A 192 -27.68 -8.76 -24.47
CA LYS A 192 -27.57 -7.31 -24.34
C LYS A 192 -26.26 -6.95 -23.61
N ASN A 193 -25.76 -5.75 -23.86
CA ASN A 193 -24.60 -5.24 -23.15
C ASN A 193 -25.08 -4.47 -21.91
N TYR A 194 -24.86 -5.05 -20.73
CA TYR A 194 -25.13 -4.39 -19.47
C TYR A 194 -23.90 -3.61 -19.01
N ASN A 195 -24.11 -2.37 -18.55
CA ASN A 195 -23.07 -1.52 -17.99
C ASN A 195 -23.44 -1.13 -16.55
N GLY A 196 -22.43 -0.88 -15.72
CA GLY A 196 -22.60 -0.44 -14.33
C GLY A 196 -22.49 -1.56 -13.29
N VAL A 197 -22.97 -1.25 -12.08
CA VAL A 197 -22.90 -2.12 -10.90
C VAL A 197 -23.76 -3.37 -11.13
N LEU A 198 -23.24 -4.54 -10.78
CA LEU A 198 -23.84 -5.86 -11.04
C LEU A 198 -24.05 -6.24 -12.52
N SER A 199 -23.47 -5.48 -13.47
CA SER A 199 -23.55 -5.77 -14.91
C SER A 199 -23.18 -7.22 -15.27
N ILE A 200 -22.19 -7.77 -14.56
CA ILE A 200 -21.74 -9.15 -14.76
C ILE A 200 -22.80 -10.18 -14.38
N ILE A 201 -23.58 -9.92 -13.33
CA ILE A 201 -24.64 -10.81 -12.86
C ILE A 201 -25.79 -10.78 -13.86
N TYR A 202 -26.19 -9.61 -14.34
CA TYR A 202 -27.22 -9.49 -15.38
C TYR A 202 -26.81 -10.19 -16.68
N THR A 203 -25.55 -10.03 -17.10
CA THR A 203 -25.01 -10.72 -18.28
C THR A 203 -25.06 -12.24 -18.10
N LEU A 204 -24.70 -12.74 -16.92
CA LEU A 204 -24.72 -14.16 -16.61
C LEU A 204 -26.15 -14.73 -16.60
N VAL A 205 -27.11 -14.03 -15.97
CA VAL A 205 -28.53 -14.41 -15.96
C VAL A 205 -29.08 -14.48 -17.38
N GLU A 206 -28.89 -13.45 -18.21
CA GLU A 206 -29.39 -13.45 -19.59
C GLU A 206 -28.73 -14.53 -20.45
N THR A 207 -27.43 -14.80 -20.22
CA THR A 207 -26.72 -15.88 -20.91
C THR A 207 -27.34 -17.25 -20.59
N PHE A 208 -27.69 -17.50 -19.33
CA PHE A 208 -28.34 -18.75 -18.92
C PHE A 208 -29.80 -18.83 -19.37
N GLU A 209 -30.53 -17.72 -19.42
CA GLU A 209 -31.90 -17.70 -19.97
C GLU A 209 -31.93 -18.03 -21.46
N LYS A 210 -30.96 -17.51 -22.24
CA LYS A 210 -30.87 -17.72 -23.69
C LYS A 210 -30.06 -18.94 -24.11
N ILE A 211 -29.66 -19.80 -23.18
CA ILE A 211 -28.78 -20.95 -23.44
C ILE A 211 -29.36 -21.91 -24.49
N GLY A 212 -30.69 -22.01 -24.59
CA GLY A 212 -31.37 -22.84 -25.60
C GLY A 212 -31.16 -22.40 -27.05
N THR A 213 -30.69 -21.16 -27.28
CA THR A 213 -30.41 -20.61 -28.63
C THR A 213 -28.96 -20.84 -29.09
N THR A 214 -28.18 -21.59 -28.32
CA THR A 214 -26.75 -21.81 -28.58
C THR A 214 -26.51 -22.57 -29.88
N ASN A 215 -25.41 -22.21 -30.56
CA ASN A 215 -24.94 -22.96 -31.71
C ASN A 215 -24.11 -24.17 -31.27
N ILE A 216 -24.57 -25.37 -31.60
CA ILE A 216 -23.92 -26.63 -31.21
C ILE A 216 -22.50 -26.75 -31.79
N ALA A 217 -22.27 -26.28 -33.03
CA ALA A 217 -20.96 -26.36 -33.67
C ALA A 217 -19.92 -25.50 -32.94
N ASP A 218 -20.32 -24.29 -32.51
CA ASP A 218 -19.46 -23.40 -31.73
C ASP A 218 -19.23 -23.90 -30.31
N LEU A 219 -20.26 -24.45 -29.67
CA LEU A 219 -20.15 -25.03 -28.34
C LEU A 219 -19.17 -26.21 -28.30
N ILE A 220 -19.31 -27.16 -29.23
CA ILE A 220 -18.42 -28.33 -29.32
C ILE A 220 -16.97 -27.87 -29.61
N ALA A 221 -16.79 -26.97 -30.59
CA ALA A 221 -15.47 -26.45 -30.93
C ALA A 221 -14.81 -25.74 -29.73
N GLY A 222 -15.57 -24.92 -29.01
CA GLY A 222 -15.11 -24.22 -27.82
C GLY A 222 -14.75 -25.16 -26.68
N LEU A 223 -15.63 -26.10 -26.30
CA LEU A 223 -15.37 -27.06 -25.23
C LEU A 223 -14.18 -27.98 -25.53
N LEU A 224 -14.08 -28.46 -26.77
CA LEU A 224 -12.95 -29.28 -27.21
C LEU A 224 -11.64 -28.48 -27.15
N THR A 225 -11.66 -27.21 -27.58
CA THR A 225 -10.50 -26.32 -27.50
C THR A 225 -10.06 -26.08 -26.06
N ILE A 226 -11.00 -25.81 -25.14
CA ILE A 226 -10.68 -25.66 -23.71
C ILE A 226 -10.06 -26.94 -23.17
N PHE A 227 -10.68 -28.10 -23.43
CA PHE A 227 -10.20 -29.39 -22.96
C PHE A 227 -8.78 -29.68 -23.45
N VAL A 228 -8.54 -29.57 -24.75
CA VAL A 228 -7.21 -29.83 -25.35
C VAL A 228 -6.17 -28.87 -24.80
N CYS A 229 -6.46 -27.56 -24.74
CA CYS A 229 -5.52 -26.58 -24.21
C CYS A 229 -5.17 -26.86 -22.75
N MET A 230 -6.16 -27.19 -21.90
CA MET A 230 -5.94 -27.46 -20.49
C MET A 230 -5.14 -28.74 -20.25
N VAL A 231 -5.45 -29.82 -20.97
CA VAL A 231 -4.74 -31.11 -20.87
C VAL A 231 -3.28 -30.95 -21.31
N VAL A 232 -3.04 -30.33 -22.46
CA VAL A 232 -1.67 -30.18 -22.98
C VAL A 232 -0.84 -29.25 -22.10
N LYS A 233 -1.43 -28.19 -21.53
CA LYS A 233 -0.72 -27.34 -20.56
C LYS A 233 -0.33 -28.11 -19.31
N GLU A 234 -1.22 -28.95 -18.77
CA GLU A 234 -0.92 -29.77 -17.60
C GLU A 234 0.17 -30.83 -17.89
N ILE A 235 0.16 -31.41 -19.10
CA ILE A 235 1.22 -32.30 -19.57
C ILE A 235 2.54 -31.54 -19.69
N ASN A 236 2.53 -30.35 -20.28
CA ASN A 236 3.71 -29.52 -20.45
C ASN A 236 4.32 -29.13 -19.10
N ASP A 237 3.49 -28.77 -18.12
CA ASP A 237 3.93 -28.47 -16.76
C ASP A 237 4.51 -29.70 -16.05
N ARG A 238 3.85 -30.86 -16.17
CA ARG A 238 4.31 -32.13 -15.55
C ARG A 238 5.60 -32.67 -16.16
N PHE A 239 5.78 -32.52 -17.46
CA PHE A 239 6.94 -33.03 -18.20
C PHE A 239 7.94 -31.95 -18.59
N LYS A 240 7.92 -30.79 -17.90
CA LYS A 240 8.82 -29.66 -18.15
C LYS A 240 10.31 -30.03 -18.16
N HIS A 241 10.73 -31.05 -17.40
CA HIS A 241 12.10 -31.55 -17.43
C HIS A 241 12.47 -32.25 -18.75
N LYS A 242 11.51 -32.88 -19.43
CA LYS A 242 11.73 -33.61 -20.69
C LYS A 242 11.46 -32.75 -21.92
N ILE A 243 10.62 -31.73 -21.80
CA ILE A 243 10.21 -30.85 -22.89
C ILE A 243 10.77 -29.43 -22.62
N PRO A 244 11.97 -29.11 -23.14
CA PRO A 244 12.61 -27.82 -22.85
C PRO A 244 11.92 -26.62 -23.52
N ILE A 245 11.14 -26.84 -24.59
CA ILE A 245 10.41 -25.79 -25.31
C ILE A 245 8.90 -26.01 -25.12
N PRO A 246 8.16 -25.07 -24.51
CA PRO A 246 6.72 -25.22 -24.32
C PRO A 246 6.02 -25.40 -25.66
N ILE A 247 5.15 -26.41 -25.75
CA ILE A 247 4.36 -26.67 -26.96
C ILE A 247 3.36 -25.52 -27.14
N PRO A 248 3.37 -24.80 -28.28
CA PRO A 248 2.44 -23.71 -28.55
C PRO A 248 1.06 -24.26 -28.92
N ILE A 249 0.38 -24.88 -27.96
CA ILE A 249 -0.88 -25.59 -28.19
C ILE A 249 -1.99 -24.66 -28.70
N GLU A 250 -2.00 -23.38 -28.30
CA GLU A 250 -2.97 -22.42 -28.80
C GLU A 250 -2.90 -22.30 -30.32
N VAL A 251 -1.68 -22.33 -30.88
CA VAL A 251 -1.41 -22.21 -32.31
C VAL A 251 -1.86 -23.45 -33.06
N ILE A 252 -1.47 -24.61 -32.55
CA ILE A 252 -1.80 -25.90 -33.17
C ILE A 252 -3.31 -26.09 -33.21
N VAL A 253 -4.01 -25.89 -32.08
CA VAL A 253 -5.47 -26.04 -32.01
C VAL A 253 -6.18 -25.07 -32.93
N THR A 254 -5.70 -23.82 -33.00
CA THR A 254 -6.31 -22.82 -33.90
C THR A 254 -6.14 -23.21 -35.37
N ILE A 255 -4.95 -23.63 -35.81
CA ILE A 255 -4.71 -24.06 -37.19
C ILE A 255 -5.60 -25.26 -37.55
N VAL A 256 -5.69 -26.25 -36.66
CA VAL A 256 -6.54 -27.43 -36.87
C VAL A 256 -8.01 -27.04 -36.94
N ALA A 257 -8.49 -26.20 -36.03
CA ALA A 257 -9.87 -25.72 -36.01
C ALA A 257 -10.23 -24.90 -37.26
N THR A 258 -9.33 -24.03 -37.72
CA THR A 258 -9.46 -23.30 -38.98
C THR A 258 -9.58 -24.26 -40.17
N GLY A 259 -8.73 -25.28 -40.24
CA GLY A 259 -8.77 -26.29 -41.30
C GLY A 259 -10.07 -27.09 -41.31
N ILE A 260 -10.56 -27.48 -40.13
CA ILE A 260 -11.86 -28.17 -39.97
C ILE A 260 -13.01 -27.25 -40.39
N SER A 261 -12.99 -25.99 -39.94
CA SER A 261 -14.03 -25.01 -40.27
C SER A 261 -14.14 -24.76 -41.78
N TYR A 262 -12.98 -24.64 -42.45
CA TYR A 262 -12.91 -24.49 -43.90
C TYR A 262 -13.39 -25.75 -44.65
N ALA A 263 -12.92 -26.94 -44.25
CA ALA A 263 -13.26 -28.19 -44.93
C ALA A 263 -14.73 -28.60 -44.73
N ALA A 264 -15.30 -28.33 -43.55
CA ALA A 264 -16.68 -28.67 -43.23
C ALA A 264 -17.70 -27.60 -43.69
N ASP A 265 -17.25 -26.39 -44.04
CA ASP A 265 -18.08 -25.20 -44.33
C ASP A 265 -19.08 -24.90 -43.19
N LEU A 266 -18.53 -24.71 -41.98
CA LEU A 266 -19.32 -24.56 -40.75
C LEU A 266 -20.18 -23.29 -40.73
N GLU A 267 -19.77 -22.24 -41.44
CA GLU A 267 -20.58 -21.01 -41.58
C GLU A 267 -21.88 -21.31 -42.32
N LYS A 268 -21.82 -21.91 -43.51
CA LYS A 268 -23.03 -22.13 -44.31
C LYS A 268 -23.92 -23.25 -43.78
N LYS A 269 -23.34 -24.32 -43.24
CA LYS A 269 -24.11 -25.48 -42.77
C LYS A 269 -24.69 -25.32 -41.39
N TYR A 270 -23.94 -24.69 -40.48
CA TYR A 270 -24.31 -24.61 -39.07
C TYR A 270 -24.50 -23.18 -38.58
N ASN A 271 -24.32 -22.15 -39.43
CA ASN A 271 -24.36 -20.74 -39.03
C ASN A 271 -23.36 -20.43 -37.89
N ALA A 272 -22.18 -21.05 -37.94
CA ALA A 272 -21.14 -20.86 -36.94
C ALA A 272 -20.57 -19.43 -36.99
N GLY A 273 -20.28 -18.86 -35.83
CA GLY A 273 -19.78 -17.49 -35.71
C GLY A 273 -18.31 -17.37 -36.13
N ILE A 274 -18.03 -17.13 -37.42
CA ILE A 274 -16.66 -16.97 -37.93
C ILE A 274 -16.17 -15.52 -37.93
N VAL A 275 -14.85 -15.34 -38.08
CA VAL A 275 -14.16 -14.05 -38.16
C VAL A 275 -14.55 -13.22 -39.40
N LYS A 276 -14.90 -13.87 -40.51
CA LYS A 276 -15.35 -13.30 -41.80
C LYS A 276 -14.28 -12.52 -42.57
N SER A 277 -13.78 -11.40 -42.06
CA SER A 277 -12.83 -10.56 -42.77
C SER A 277 -11.74 -10.01 -41.86
N ILE A 278 -10.49 -10.03 -42.36
CA ILE A 278 -9.34 -9.42 -41.71
C ILE A 278 -8.73 -8.43 -42.70
N PRO A 279 -8.66 -7.13 -42.39
CA PRO A 279 -8.05 -6.14 -43.27
C PRO A 279 -6.58 -6.50 -43.52
N ARG A 280 -6.15 -6.37 -44.77
CA ARG A 280 -4.76 -6.65 -45.18
C ARG A 280 -3.95 -5.39 -45.22
N GLY A 281 -2.74 -5.46 -44.68
CA GLY A 281 -1.82 -4.32 -44.64
C GLY A 281 -2.13 -3.37 -43.49
N PHE A 282 -1.61 -2.15 -43.58
CA PHE A 282 -1.79 -1.13 -42.56
C PHE A 282 -2.82 -0.10 -43.00
N LEU A 283 -3.60 0.37 -42.04
CA LEU A 283 -4.40 1.58 -42.22
C LEU A 283 -3.49 2.81 -42.08
N PRO A 284 -3.77 3.89 -42.84
CA PRO A 284 -3.08 5.16 -42.62
C PRO A 284 -3.33 5.65 -41.19
N PRO A 285 -2.39 6.40 -40.59
CA PRO A 285 -2.59 6.94 -39.25
C PRO A 285 -3.75 7.94 -39.23
N GLU A 286 -4.65 7.79 -38.27
CA GLU A 286 -5.81 8.65 -38.07
C GLU A 286 -5.63 9.51 -36.81
N PRO A 287 -5.92 10.83 -36.87
CA PRO A 287 -5.83 11.67 -35.69
C PRO A 287 -6.94 11.32 -34.68
N PRO A 288 -6.65 11.29 -33.37
CA PRO A 288 -7.65 11.01 -32.35
C PRO A 288 -8.70 12.13 -32.28
N ASN A 289 -9.95 11.76 -32.00
CA ASN A 289 -11.02 12.74 -31.87
C ASN A 289 -10.98 13.41 -30.47
N VAL A 290 -10.32 14.56 -30.39
CA VAL A 290 -10.11 15.32 -29.14
C VAL A 290 -11.42 15.71 -28.46
N SER A 291 -12.53 15.85 -29.21
CA SER A 291 -13.84 16.18 -28.62
C SER A 291 -14.35 15.13 -27.63
N LEU A 292 -13.93 13.87 -27.78
CA LEU A 292 -14.33 12.76 -26.90
C LEU A 292 -13.53 12.72 -25.58
N PHE A 293 -12.44 13.48 -25.46
CA PHE A 293 -11.54 13.39 -24.30
C PHE A 293 -12.25 13.71 -22.98
N SER A 294 -13.17 14.68 -22.99
CA SER A 294 -13.91 15.09 -21.78
C SER A 294 -14.79 13.96 -21.23
N GLN A 295 -15.34 13.12 -22.10
CA GLN A 295 -16.22 12.02 -21.73
C GLN A 295 -15.44 10.79 -21.25
N MET A 296 -14.20 10.63 -21.71
CA MET A 296 -13.38 9.43 -21.48
C MET A 296 -12.33 9.60 -20.37
N ILE A 297 -12.21 10.80 -19.80
CA ILE A 297 -11.11 11.14 -18.87
C ILE A 297 -11.07 10.23 -17.63
N ALA A 298 -12.23 9.94 -17.02
CA ALA A 298 -12.30 9.09 -15.84
C ALA A 298 -11.91 7.63 -16.14
N ALA A 299 -12.42 7.08 -17.23
CA ALA A 299 -12.09 5.71 -17.65
C ALA A 299 -10.62 5.60 -18.07
N SER A 300 -10.10 6.57 -18.82
CA SER A 300 -8.70 6.62 -19.25
C SER A 300 -7.73 6.72 -18.07
N PHE A 301 -8.07 7.47 -17.02
CA PHE A 301 -7.28 7.55 -15.79
C PHE A 301 -7.18 6.18 -15.10
N SER A 302 -8.30 5.48 -14.95
CA SER A 302 -8.34 4.14 -14.36
C SER A 302 -7.54 3.13 -15.17
N ILE A 303 -7.77 3.09 -16.49
CA ILE A 303 -7.06 2.19 -17.41
C ILE A 303 -5.56 2.49 -17.42
N ALA A 304 -5.14 3.75 -17.38
CA ALA A 304 -3.73 4.14 -17.34
C ALA A 304 -3.00 3.55 -16.13
N ILE A 305 -3.61 3.64 -14.94
CA ILE A 305 -3.06 3.11 -13.69
C ILE A 305 -3.05 1.58 -13.71
N VAL A 306 -4.16 0.95 -14.10
CA VAL A 306 -4.29 -0.52 -14.16
C VAL A 306 -3.28 -1.11 -15.15
N ALA A 307 -3.23 -0.58 -16.37
CA ALA A 307 -2.33 -1.04 -17.41
C ALA A 307 -0.87 -0.95 -16.96
N TYR A 308 -0.47 0.17 -16.36
CA TYR A 308 0.88 0.35 -15.85
C TYR A 308 1.17 -0.53 -14.62
N ALA A 309 0.24 -0.66 -13.69
CA ALA A 309 0.37 -1.51 -12.50
C ALA A 309 0.66 -2.97 -12.87
N ILE A 310 -0.09 -3.52 -13.82
CA ILE A 310 0.14 -4.88 -14.33
C ILE A 310 1.53 -4.99 -14.95
N ALA A 311 1.93 -4.00 -15.75
CA ALA A 311 3.22 -4.01 -16.42
C ALA A 311 4.40 -4.00 -15.43
N VAL A 312 4.39 -3.09 -14.46
CA VAL A 312 5.47 -3.00 -13.46
C VAL A 312 5.48 -4.19 -12.52
N SER A 313 4.32 -4.73 -12.13
CA SER A 313 4.26 -5.93 -11.31
C SER A 313 4.89 -7.13 -12.01
N VAL A 314 4.54 -7.38 -13.27
CA VAL A 314 5.16 -8.45 -14.06
C VAL A 314 6.65 -8.18 -14.27
N GLY A 315 7.02 -6.94 -14.58
CA GLY A 315 8.42 -6.54 -14.73
C GLY A 315 9.24 -6.84 -13.49
N LYS A 316 8.77 -6.40 -12.31
CA LYS A 316 9.48 -6.57 -11.04
C LYS A 316 9.73 -8.03 -10.68
N VAL A 317 8.79 -8.91 -11.00
CA VAL A 317 8.96 -10.37 -10.79
C VAL A 317 10.18 -10.88 -11.57
N TYR A 318 10.29 -10.54 -12.85
CA TYR A 318 11.42 -11.00 -13.68
C TYR A 318 12.71 -10.24 -13.40
N ALA A 319 12.62 -8.95 -13.05
CA ALA A 319 13.73 -8.14 -12.57
C ALA A 319 14.39 -8.76 -11.33
N THR A 320 13.58 -9.17 -10.36
CA THR A 320 14.06 -9.84 -9.14
C THR A 320 14.63 -11.24 -9.45
N LYS A 321 14.00 -11.98 -10.37
CA LYS A 321 14.46 -13.33 -10.78
C LYS A 321 15.80 -13.32 -11.50
N TYR A 322 16.10 -12.27 -12.28
CA TYR A 322 17.31 -12.15 -13.11
C TYR A 322 18.26 -11.04 -12.66
N ASP A 323 18.09 -10.52 -11.45
CA ASP A 323 18.95 -9.54 -10.81
C ASP A 323 19.23 -8.29 -11.67
N TYR A 324 18.15 -7.65 -12.16
CA TYR A 324 18.22 -6.34 -12.79
C TYR A 324 17.19 -5.39 -12.18
N ALA A 325 17.40 -4.08 -12.32
CA ALA A 325 16.47 -3.07 -11.80
C ALA A 325 15.47 -2.63 -12.87
N ILE A 326 14.25 -2.28 -12.44
CA ILE A 326 13.23 -1.63 -13.27
C ILE A 326 12.90 -0.28 -12.66
N ASP A 327 12.90 0.76 -13.49
CA ASP A 327 12.47 2.09 -13.11
C ASP A 327 10.99 2.28 -13.46
N GLY A 328 10.14 2.44 -12.44
CA GLY A 328 8.72 2.64 -12.63
C GLY A 328 8.38 3.94 -13.39
N ASN A 329 9.12 5.04 -13.18
CA ASN A 329 8.84 6.29 -13.88
C ASN A 329 9.13 6.15 -15.38
N GLN A 330 10.22 5.47 -15.72
CA GLN A 330 10.57 5.18 -17.11
C GLN A 330 9.58 4.20 -17.75
N GLU A 331 9.07 3.21 -17.03
CA GLU A 331 8.01 2.33 -17.54
C GLU A 331 6.71 3.11 -17.84
N PHE A 332 6.34 4.10 -17.01
CA PHE A 332 5.21 4.99 -17.32
C PHE A 332 5.40 5.72 -18.65
N ILE A 333 6.59 6.29 -18.85
CA ILE A 333 6.95 6.99 -20.10
C ILE A 333 6.95 6.02 -21.29
N ALA A 334 7.54 4.84 -21.13
CA ALA A 334 7.63 3.83 -22.18
C ALA A 334 6.25 3.34 -22.65
N PHE A 335 5.37 2.97 -21.72
CA PHE A 335 3.99 2.58 -22.06
C PHE A 335 3.17 3.76 -22.56
N GLY A 336 3.39 4.96 -22.01
CA GLY A 336 2.71 6.18 -22.45
C GLY A 336 2.98 6.51 -23.92
N PHE A 337 4.26 6.57 -24.32
CA PHE A 337 4.63 6.75 -25.73
C PHE A 337 4.17 5.58 -26.60
N SER A 338 4.20 4.36 -26.08
CA SER A 338 3.73 3.19 -26.83
C SER A 338 2.24 3.25 -27.13
N ASN A 339 1.42 3.68 -26.17
CA ASN A 339 -0.02 3.84 -26.34
C ASN A 339 -0.39 5.08 -27.16
N ILE A 340 0.35 6.20 -27.06
CA ILE A 340 0.18 7.35 -27.97
C ILE A 340 0.45 6.92 -29.41
N PHE A 341 1.58 6.25 -29.64
CA PHE A 341 1.97 5.79 -30.96
C PHE A 341 0.96 4.80 -31.52
N SER A 342 0.56 3.78 -30.75
CA SER A 342 -0.42 2.80 -31.21
C SER A 342 -1.81 3.38 -31.41
N GLY A 343 -2.24 4.33 -30.58
CA GLY A 343 -3.52 5.03 -30.73
C GLY A 343 -3.64 5.75 -32.07
N ALA A 344 -2.53 6.31 -32.59
CA ALA A 344 -2.51 6.95 -33.92
C ALA A 344 -2.67 5.95 -35.08
N PHE A 345 -2.41 4.66 -34.86
CA PHE A 345 -2.59 3.57 -35.85
C PHE A 345 -3.82 2.71 -35.53
N SER A 346 -4.87 3.32 -34.99
CA SER A 346 -6.17 2.69 -34.70
C SER A 346 -6.09 1.47 -33.76
N CYS A 347 -5.06 1.39 -32.91
CA CYS A 347 -4.92 0.32 -31.92
C CYS A 347 -5.72 0.61 -30.65
N PHE A 348 -5.95 -0.42 -29.85
CA PHE A 348 -6.46 -0.29 -28.49
C PHE A 348 -5.32 -0.48 -27.45
N VAL A 349 -5.59 -0.09 -26.21
CA VAL A 349 -4.60 0.00 -25.14
C VAL A 349 -3.79 -1.29 -24.98
N ALA A 350 -2.47 -1.12 -24.98
CA ALA A 350 -1.51 -2.19 -24.75
C ALA A 350 -0.82 -2.04 -23.38
N THR A 351 -0.45 -3.18 -22.82
CA THR A 351 0.32 -3.31 -21.59
C THR A 351 1.22 -4.56 -21.70
N THR A 352 1.67 -5.11 -20.59
CA THR A 352 2.39 -6.38 -20.52
C THR A 352 1.43 -7.56 -20.55
N ALA A 353 1.73 -8.57 -21.37
CA ALA A 353 1.01 -9.83 -21.36
C ALA A 353 1.70 -10.88 -20.48
N LEU A 354 1.02 -11.33 -19.42
CA LEU A 354 1.56 -12.31 -18.47
C LEU A 354 1.94 -13.64 -19.14
N SER A 355 1.02 -14.21 -19.92
CA SER A 355 1.22 -15.49 -20.62
C SER A 355 2.38 -15.43 -21.63
N ARG A 356 2.43 -14.37 -22.45
CA ARG A 356 3.51 -14.18 -23.45
C ARG A 356 4.86 -13.95 -22.80
N THR A 357 4.92 -13.14 -21.75
CA THR A 357 6.15 -12.91 -20.99
C THR A 357 6.67 -14.20 -20.35
N ALA A 358 5.77 -15.05 -19.83
CA ALA A 358 6.15 -16.36 -19.29
C ALA A 358 6.64 -17.33 -20.38
N VAL A 359 6.03 -17.32 -21.58
CA VAL A 359 6.51 -18.08 -22.74
C VAL A 359 7.89 -17.58 -23.17
N GLN A 360 8.06 -16.25 -23.24
CA GLN A 360 9.33 -15.63 -23.61
C GLN A 360 10.45 -16.04 -22.63
N GLU A 361 10.17 -16.00 -21.32
CA GLU A 361 11.14 -16.41 -20.31
C GLU A 361 11.45 -17.92 -20.34
N SER A 362 10.41 -18.76 -20.41
CA SER A 362 10.58 -20.22 -20.39
C SER A 362 11.27 -20.78 -21.63
N THR A 363 11.15 -20.10 -22.77
CA THR A 363 11.90 -20.41 -24.01
C THR A 363 13.35 -19.87 -23.98
N GLY A 364 13.75 -19.19 -22.90
CA GLY A 364 15.10 -18.70 -22.70
C GLY A 364 15.36 -17.29 -23.21
N GLY A 365 14.34 -16.52 -23.59
CA GLY A 365 14.50 -15.13 -24.04
C GLY A 365 15.25 -14.30 -22.98
N LYS A 366 16.19 -13.47 -23.44
CA LYS A 366 17.09 -12.68 -22.58
C LYS A 366 16.90 -11.18 -22.75
N THR A 367 16.43 -10.74 -23.91
CA THR A 367 16.33 -9.30 -24.23
C THR A 367 15.07 -8.96 -25.03
N GLN A 368 14.84 -7.65 -25.21
CA GLN A 368 13.76 -7.11 -26.03
C GLN A 368 13.94 -7.36 -27.54
N VAL A 369 15.07 -7.93 -27.99
CA VAL A 369 15.22 -8.44 -29.36
C VAL A 369 14.18 -9.51 -29.65
N ALA A 370 13.87 -10.38 -28.68
CA ALA A 370 12.77 -11.34 -28.80
C ALA A 370 11.41 -10.65 -29.07
N GLY A 371 11.20 -9.46 -28.48
CA GLY A 371 10.03 -8.62 -28.73
C GLY A 371 9.93 -8.12 -30.18
N ILE A 372 11.04 -7.64 -30.75
CA ILE A 372 11.07 -7.22 -32.17
C ILE A 372 10.86 -8.40 -33.12
N ILE A 373 11.44 -9.56 -32.83
CA ILE A 373 11.21 -10.77 -33.63
C ILE A 373 9.74 -11.20 -33.56
N SER A 374 9.14 -11.14 -32.36
CA SER A 374 7.71 -11.35 -32.16
C SER A 374 6.86 -10.37 -32.99
N ALA A 375 7.24 -9.08 -33.02
CA ALA A 375 6.60 -8.08 -33.88
C ALA A 375 6.69 -8.44 -35.37
N GLY A 376 7.84 -8.97 -35.82
CA GLY A 376 8.05 -9.47 -37.18
C GLY A 376 7.10 -10.61 -37.54
N ILE A 377 6.86 -11.55 -36.61
CA ILE A 377 5.87 -12.62 -36.82
C ILE A 377 4.45 -12.06 -36.93
N VAL A 378 4.07 -11.11 -36.07
CA VAL A 378 2.76 -10.46 -36.14
C VAL A 378 2.61 -9.68 -37.46
N LEU A 379 3.66 -9.02 -37.94
CA LEU A 379 3.67 -8.35 -39.24
C LEU A 379 3.41 -9.32 -40.39
N ILE A 380 4.08 -10.49 -40.38
CA ILE A 380 3.82 -11.56 -41.35
C ILE A 380 2.36 -12.01 -41.25
N SER A 381 1.81 -12.13 -40.04
CA SER A 381 0.41 -12.48 -39.84
C SER A 381 -0.57 -11.48 -40.46
N ILE A 382 -0.31 -10.18 -40.30
CA ILE A 382 -1.12 -9.08 -40.86
C ILE A 382 -1.11 -9.12 -42.40
N VAL A 383 0.07 -9.28 -43.01
CA VAL A 383 0.22 -9.16 -44.47
C VAL A 383 -0.14 -10.46 -45.20
N ALA A 384 0.23 -11.62 -44.65
CA ALA A 384 0.13 -12.90 -45.34
C ALA A 384 -0.96 -13.84 -44.77
N LEU A 385 -1.07 -13.95 -43.44
CA LEU A 385 -1.92 -14.98 -42.80
C LEU A 385 -3.38 -14.56 -42.61
N GLY A 386 -3.74 -13.29 -42.84
CA GLY A 386 -5.12 -12.80 -42.65
C GLY A 386 -6.19 -13.66 -43.34
N LYS A 387 -6.00 -14.01 -44.63
CA LYS A 387 -6.97 -14.86 -45.36
C LYS A 387 -7.10 -16.27 -44.80
N LEU A 388 -6.02 -16.82 -44.26
CA LEU A 388 -6.04 -18.17 -43.69
C LEU A 388 -6.86 -18.21 -42.40
N LEU A 389 -7.01 -17.08 -41.71
CA LEU A 389 -7.70 -16.99 -40.43
C LEU A 389 -9.17 -16.55 -40.56
N GLU A 390 -9.65 -16.18 -41.75
CA GLU A 390 -11.05 -15.82 -42.01
C GLU A 390 -12.09 -16.91 -41.61
N PRO A 391 -11.88 -18.21 -41.93
CA PRO A 391 -12.85 -19.26 -41.57
C PRO A 391 -12.78 -19.66 -40.09
N LEU A 392 -11.90 -19.06 -39.28
CA LEU A 392 -11.77 -19.39 -37.87
C LEU A 392 -13.04 -19.02 -37.08
N GLN A 393 -13.52 -19.95 -36.26
CA GLN A 393 -14.65 -19.72 -35.36
C GLN A 393 -14.24 -18.83 -34.17
N LYS A 394 -15.07 -17.85 -33.83
CA LYS A 394 -14.87 -16.96 -32.67
C LYS A 394 -14.90 -17.74 -31.34
N SER A 395 -15.66 -18.83 -31.29
CA SER A 395 -15.74 -19.73 -30.12
C SER A 395 -14.39 -20.35 -29.76
N VAL A 396 -13.56 -20.69 -30.75
CA VAL A 396 -12.20 -21.22 -30.55
C VAL A 396 -11.27 -20.15 -29.98
N LEU A 397 -11.32 -18.91 -30.50
CA LEU A 397 -10.57 -17.78 -29.95
C LEU A 397 -10.95 -17.52 -28.49
N ALA A 398 -12.25 -17.53 -28.18
CA ALA A 398 -12.75 -17.34 -26.83
C ALA A 398 -12.30 -18.46 -25.86
N ALA A 399 -12.35 -19.71 -26.32
CA ALA A 399 -11.86 -20.86 -25.59
C ALA A 399 -10.35 -20.77 -25.26
N VAL A 400 -9.53 -20.30 -26.21
CA VAL A 400 -8.09 -20.05 -25.99
C VAL A 400 -7.88 -18.98 -24.91
N VAL A 401 -8.70 -17.92 -24.88
CA VAL A 401 -8.65 -16.92 -23.81
C VAL A 401 -8.97 -17.56 -22.47
N ILE A 402 -10.06 -18.31 -22.36
CA ILE A 402 -10.47 -19.00 -21.13
C ILE A 402 -9.35 -19.92 -20.61
N ALA A 403 -8.74 -20.71 -21.49
CA ALA A 403 -7.63 -21.58 -21.11
C ALA A 403 -6.39 -20.80 -20.60
N ASN A 404 -6.19 -19.56 -21.07
CA ASN A 404 -5.11 -18.68 -20.60
C ASN A 404 -5.42 -18.00 -19.26
N LEU A 405 -6.68 -18.02 -18.78
CA LEU A 405 -7.04 -17.46 -17.48
C LEU A 405 -6.69 -18.38 -16.30
N LYS A 406 -6.33 -19.65 -16.52
CA LYS A 406 -5.99 -20.64 -15.47
C LYS A 406 -5.05 -20.07 -14.41
N GLY A 407 -3.97 -19.42 -14.84
CA GLY A 407 -2.97 -18.84 -13.93
C GLY A 407 -3.52 -17.74 -13.03
N MET A 408 -4.46 -16.93 -13.52
CA MET A 408 -5.10 -15.87 -12.72
C MET A 408 -6.12 -16.45 -11.74
N PHE A 409 -6.86 -17.50 -12.11
CA PHE A 409 -7.80 -18.17 -11.19
C PHE A 409 -7.09 -18.94 -10.07
N MET A 410 -5.91 -19.50 -10.33
CA MET A 410 -5.15 -20.24 -9.31
C MET A 410 -4.72 -19.36 -8.12
N GLN A 411 -4.72 -18.03 -8.27
CA GLN A 411 -4.43 -17.09 -7.16
C GLN A 411 -5.45 -17.18 -6.01
N VAL A 412 -6.65 -17.73 -6.24
CA VAL A 412 -7.64 -17.98 -5.16
C VAL A 412 -7.05 -18.89 -4.08
N PHE A 413 -6.16 -19.82 -4.46
CA PHE A 413 -5.52 -20.74 -3.51
C PHE A 413 -4.48 -20.05 -2.62
N ASP A 414 -4.13 -18.79 -2.87
CA ASP A 414 -3.27 -18.01 -1.98
C ASP A 414 -4.04 -17.52 -0.73
N VAL A 415 -5.38 -17.42 -0.79
CA VAL A 415 -6.18 -16.87 0.32
C VAL A 415 -6.03 -17.66 1.63
N PRO A 416 -6.13 -19.02 1.65
CA PRO A 416 -5.92 -19.78 2.88
C PRO A 416 -4.50 -19.63 3.44
N ARG A 417 -3.50 -19.48 2.56
CA ARG A 417 -2.11 -19.23 2.96
C ARG A 417 -1.96 -17.84 3.57
N LEU A 418 -2.49 -16.81 2.91
CA LEU A 418 -2.50 -15.43 3.41
C LEU A 418 -3.23 -15.35 4.74
N TRP A 419 -4.36 -16.05 4.91
CA TRP A 419 -5.12 -16.04 6.16
C TRP A 419 -4.33 -16.60 7.35
N ARG A 420 -3.50 -17.62 7.12
CA ARG A 420 -2.61 -18.19 8.15
C ARG A 420 -1.42 -17.29 8.47
N GLN A 421 -0.94 -16.50 7.52
CA GLN A 421 0.22 -15.62 7.67
C GLN A 421 -0.17 -14.23 8.21
N ASN A 422 -1.07 -13.54 7.50
CA ASN A 422 -1.54 -12.21 7.84
C ASN A 422 -3.02 -12.04 7.44
N LYS A 423 -3.90 -12.07 8.44
CA LYS A 423 -5.36 -11.96 8.25
C LYS A 423 -5.77 -10.70 7.48
N VAL A 424 -5.09 -9.59 7.70
CA VAL A 424 -5.45 -8.31 7.07
C VAL A 424 -5.12 -8.31 5.58
N ASP A 425 -4.01 -8.92 5.17
CA ASP A 425 -3.64 -9.02 3.76
C ASP A 425 -4.62 -9.93 3.01
N ALA A 426 -5.09 -11.00 3.67
CA ALA A 426 -6.19 -11.83 3.17
C ALA A 426 -7.52 -11.05 3.07
N MET A 427 -7.83 -10.17 4.03
CA MET A 427 -9.01 -9.30 3.94
C MET A 427 -8.92 -8.32 2.77
N ILE A 428 -7.75 -7.73 2.50
CA ILE A 428 -7.53 -6.85 1.34
C ILE A 428 -7.78 -7.61 0.04
N TRP A 429 -7.25 -8.83 -0.08
CA TRP A 429 -7.45 -9.69 -1.25
C TRP A 429 -8.95 -9.98 -1.49
N VAL A 430 -9.65 -10.44 -0.45
CA VAL A 430 -11.07 -10.83 -0.54
C VAL A 430 -11.95 -9.62 -0.83
N PHE A 431 -11.74 -8.51 -0.12
CA PHE A 431 -12.47 -7.28 -0.33
C PHE A 431 -12.29 -6.75 -1.76
N THR A 432 -11.05 -6.72 -2.26
CA THR A 432 -10.76 -6.24 -3.62
C THR A 432 -11.40 -7.13 -4.68
N CYS A 433 -11.36 -8.45 -4.49
CA CYS A 433 -11.97 -9.41 -5.41
C CYS A 433 -13.50 -9.22 -5.48
N ILE A 434 -14.17 -9.19 -4.33
CA ILE A 434 -15.63 -9.01 -4.25
C ILE A 434 -16.05 -7.63 -4.79
N ALA A 435 -15.36 -6.56 -4.37
CA ALA A 435 -15.64 -5.20 -4.84
C ALA A 435 -15.50 -5.10 -6.36
N SER A 436 -14.47 -5.72 -6.94
CA SER A 436 -14.24 -5.71 -8.39
C SER A 436 -15.28 -6.51 -9.18
N ILE A 437 -15.79 -7.62 -8.64
CA ILE A 437 -16.88 -8.38 -9.28
C ILE A 437 -18.20 -7.59 -9.24
N ILE A 438 -18.52 -6.95 -8.12
CA ILE A 438 -19.80 -6.27 -7.91
C ILE A 438 -19.84 -4.89 -8.57
N LEU A 439 -18.85 -4.05 -8.31
CA LEU A 439 -18.84 -2.64 -8.73
C LEU A 439 -18.31 -2.43 -10.15
N GLY A 440 -17.56 -3.40 -10.69
CA GLY A 440 -16.76 -3.23 -11.90
C GLY A 440 -15.27 -3.11 -11.58
N LEU A 441 -14.42 -3.23 -12.61
CA LEU A 441 -12.97 -3.28 -12.43
C LEU A 441 -12.37 -1.95 -11.99
N ASP A 442 -12.85 -0.85 -12.55
CA ASP A 442 -12.40 0.50 -12.24
C ASP A 442 -12.73 0.91 -10.80
N LEU A 443 -14.00 0.81 -10.40
CA LEU A 443 -14.46 1.12 -9.05
C LEU A 443 -13.94 0.11 -8.02
N GLY A 444 -13.84 -1.17 -8.40
CA GLY A 444 -13.31 -2.23 -7.54
C GLY A 444 -11.85 -2.06 -7.18
N LEU A 445 -11.01 -1.66 -8.15
CA LEU A 445 -9.61 -1.36 -7.87
C LEU A 445 -9.47 -0.15 -6.93
N LEU A 446 -10.22 0.93 -7.19
CA LEU A 446 -10.21 2.11 -6.33
C LEU A 446 -10.65 1.77 -4.90
N ALA A 447 -11.73 1.01 -4.76
CA ALA A 447 -12.21 0.54 -3.45
C ALA A 447 -11.15 -0.30 -2.74
N GLY A 448 -10.52 -1.26 -3.45
CA GLY A 448 -9.45 -2.09 -2.91
C GLY A 448 -8.24 -1.28 -2.44
N LEU A 449 -7.84 -0.26 -3.20
CA LEU A 449 -6.73 0.64 -2.83
C LEU A 449 -7.07 1.46 -1.59
N LEU A 450 -8.25 2.06 -1.53
CA LEU A 450 -8.70 2.82 -0.36
C LEU A 450 -8.79 1.95 0.88
N PHE A 451 -9.30 0.73 0.75
CA PHE A 451 -9.33 -0.24 1.85
C PHE A 451 -7.93 -0.66 2.29
N GLY A 452 -7.02 -0.92 1.35
CA GLY A 452 -5.62 -1.21 1.64
C GLY A 452 -4.94 -0.08 2.42
N LEU A 453 -5.07 1.18 1.96
CA LEU A 453 -4.54 2.35 2.66
C LEU A 453 -5.16 2.54 4.05
N LEU A 454 -6.48 2.34 4.17
CA LEU A 454 -7.17 2.40 5.46
C LEU A 454 -6.62 1.38 6.46
N THR A 455 -6.33 0.16 6.03
CA THR A 455 -5.74 -0.85 6.93
C THR A 455 -4.35 -0.45 7.44
N VAL A 456 -3.55 0.24 6.62
CA VAL A 456 -2.25 0.78 7.06
C VAL A 456 -2.45 1.86 8.12
N VAL A 457 -3.37 2.80 7.89
CA VAL A 457 -3.70 3.87 8.85
C VAL A 457 -4.17 3.27 10.18
N LEU A 458 -5.08 2.28 10.14
CA LEU A 458 -5.60 1.63 11.35
C LEU A 458 -4.52 0.87 12.12
N ARG A 459 -3.59 0.19 11.43
CA ARG A 459 -2.47 -0.51 12.09
C ARG A 459 -1.52 0.47 12.81
N VAL A 460 -1.31 1.65 12.25
CA VAL A 460 -0.49 2.71 12.87
C VAL A 460 -1.26 3.40 14.01
N GLN A 461 -2.58 3.52 13.90
CA GLN A 461 -3.42 4.13 14.93
C GLN A 461 -3.52 3.26 16.20
N PHE A 462 -3.56 1.93 16.04
CA PHE A 462 -3.70 0.97 17.14
C PHE A 462 -2.43 0.11 17.32
N PRO A 463 -1.31 0.69 17.79
CA PRO A 463 -0.07 -0.04 17.93
C PRO A 463 -0.01 -0.87 19.21
N SER A 464 0.92 -1.81 19.25
CA SER A 464 1.22 -2.54 20.48
C SER A 464 1.97 -1.63 21.46
N TRP A 465 1.44 -1.54 22.67
CA TRP A 465 2.07 -0.87 23.80
C TRP A 465 2.20 -1.86 24.97
N GLY A 466 3.02 -1.53 25.96
CA GLY A 466 3.13 -2.33 27.17
C GLY A 466 4.08 -1.73 28.18
N GLY A 467 3.88 -2.10 29.45
CA GLY A 467 4.81 -1.86 30.53
C GLY A 467 6.02 -2.80 30.44
N PHE A 468 7.22 -2.25 30.64
CA PHE A 468 8.49 -2.97 30.56
C PHE A 468 9.11 -3.07 31.96
N GLY A 469 9.76 -4.21 32.21
CA GLY A 469 10.59 -4.42 33.39
C GLY A 469 11.96 -4.95 32.99
N ASN A 470 12.86 -5.03 33.96
CA ASN A 470 14.24 -5.50 33.79
C ASN A 470 14.33 -7.02 34.00
N ILE A 471 15.19 -7.68 33.22
CA ILE A 471 15.61 -9.05 33.51
C ILE A 471 16.80 -8.98 34.49
N PRO A 472 16.70 -9.59 35.69
CA PRO A 472 17.72 -9.45 36.73
C PRO A 472 19.13 -9.79 36.24
N GLY A 473 20.09 -8.93 36.61
CA GLY A 473 21.51 -9.10 36.24
C GLY A 473 21.85 -8.72 34.79
N THR A 474 20.92 -8.11 34.05
CA THR A 474 21.14 -7.66 32.67
C THR A 474 20.61 -6.24 32.45
N ASP A 475 20.97 -5.64 31.33
CA ASP A 475 20.47 -4.37 30.79
C ASP A 475 19.21 -4.55 29.91
N ILE A 476 18.64 -5.76 29.86
CA ILE A 476 17.56 -6.11 28.95
C ILE A 476 16.20 -5.81 29.58
N TYR A 477 15.41 -4.98 28.88
CA TYR A 477 14.02 -4.67 29.25
C TYR A 477 13.02 -5.36 28.33
N LYS A 478 12.04 -6.07 28.92
CA LYS A 478 10.98 -6.79 28.18
C LYS A 478 9.61 -6.51 28.78
N LYS A 479 8.56 -6.83 28.02
CA LYS A 479 7.17 -6.69 28.47
C LYS A 479 6.91 -7.60 29.65
N VAL A 480 6.38 -7.03 30.74
CA VAL A 480 6.09 -7.76 32.00
C VAL A 480 5.07 -8.88 31.78
N LYS A 481 4.10 -8.68 30.88
CA LYS A 481 3.04 -9.66 30.61
C LYS A 481 3.52 -10.90 29.83
N ASP A 482 4.57 -10.76 29.04
CA ASP A 482 5.00 -11.80 28.10
C ASP A 482 6.05 -12.74 28.73
N TYR A 483 6.76 -12.28 29.78
CA TYR A 483 7.89 -12.98 30.39
C TYR A 483 7.75 -13.04 31.91
N LYS A 484 7.92 -14.24 32.49
CA LYS A 484 7.76 -14.47 33.94
C LYS A 484 8.92 -13.91 34.79
N ASN A 485 10.14 -13.86 34.26
CA ASN A 485 11.35 -13.46 34.99
C ASN A 485 11.67 -11.97 34.85
N VAL A 486 10.66 -11.14 34.61
CA VAL A 486 10.82 -9.69 34.41
C VAL A 486 10.31 -8.97 35.65
N ILE A 487 11.17 -8.14 36.25
CA ILE A 487 10.89 -7.40 37.47
C ILE A 487 10.78 -5.91 37.12
N GLU A 488 9.70 -5.26 37.54
CA GLU A 488 9.58 -3.81 37.43
C GLU A 488 10.47 -3.14 38.47
N PRO A 489 11.30 -2.14 38.09
CA PRO A 489 12.10 -1.42 39.07
C PRO A 489 11.19 -0.70 40.07
N GLU A 490 11.54 -0.74 41.36
CA GLU A 490 10.74 -0.12 42.42
C GLU A 490 10.53 1.37 42.15
N GLY A 491 9.28 1.83 42.26
CA GLY A 491 8.91 3.23 42.06
C GLY A 491 9.04 3.76 40.62
N VAL A 492 9.48 2.94 39.65
CA VAL A 492 9.65 3.34 38.25
C VAL A 492 8.74 2.54 37.32
N LYS A 493 8.02 3.24 36.44
CA LYS A 493 7.27 2.60 35.35
C LYS A 493 7.90 2.92 34.01
N ILE A 494 8.04 1.91 33.16
CA ILE A 494 8.61 2.06 31.81
C ILE A 494 7.51 1.73 30.80
N LEU A 495 7.19 2.68 29.92
CA LEU A 495 6.22 2.48 28.83
C LEU A 495 6.95 2.53 27.49
N LYS A 496 6.76 1.50 26.67
CA LYS A 496 7.13 1.52 25.25
C LYS A 496 5.90 1.61 24.37
N PHE A 497 5.89 2.60 23.48
CA PHE A 497 4.84 2.77 22.48
C PHE A 497 5.40 2.44 21.08
N SER A 498 4.94 1.34 20.47
CA SER A 498 5.58 0.77 19.28
C SER A 498 5.09 1.40 17.96
N SER A 499 5.06 2.72 17.87
CA SER A 499 4.59 3.46 16.69
C SER A 499 5.06 4.90 16.68
N PRO A 500 5.13 5.56 15.50
CA PRO A 500 5.19 7.02 15.43
C PRO A 500 4.01 7.65 16.18
N ILE A 501 4.20 8.83 16.77
CA ILE A 501 3.16 9.48 17.58
C ILE A 501 2.72 10.76 16.86
N PHE A 502 1.43 10.88 16.59
CA PHE A 502 0.83 12.03 15.90
C PHE A 502 -0.62 12.21 16.32
N TYR A 503 -1.30 13.21 15.76
CA TYR A 503 -2.67 13.58 16.14
C TYR A 503 -3.66 12.41 16.20
N ALA A 504 -3.52 11.36 15.37
CA ALA A 504 -4.49 10.27 15.30
C ALA A 504 -4.34 9.21 16.41
N ASN A 505 -3.17 9.07 17.03
CA ASN A 505 -2.90 8.03 18.04
C ASN A 505 -2.45 8.57 19.41
N ILE A 506 -2.40 9.88 19.57
CA ILE A 506 -2.02 10.53 20.84
C ILE A 506 -2.95 10.19 22.00
N ASP A 507 -4.24 10.02 21.74
CA ASP A 507 -5.21 9.58 22.76
C ASP A 507 -5.01 8.11 23.12
N GLY A 508 -4.53 7.31 22.16
CA GLY A 508 -4.05 5.96 22.40
C GLY A 508 -2.86 5.95 23.35
N LEU A 509 -1.88 6.85 23.17
CA LEU A 509 -0.76 7.02 24.09
C LEU A 509 -1.23 7.43 25.50
N LYS A 510 -2.11 8.43 25.63
CA LYS A 510 -2.68 8.86 26.92
C LYS A 510 -3.40 7.71 27.63
N SER A 511 -4.18 6.93 26.90
CA SER A 511 -4.90 5.77 27.45
C SER A 511 -3.94 4.66 27.87
N SER A 512 -2.88 4.43 27.09
CA SER A 512 -1.81 3.46 27.40
C SER A 512 -1.02 3.87 28.64
N LEU A 513 -0.75 5.17 28.81
CA LEU A 513 -0.12 5.73 30.00
C LEU A 513 -0.98 5.47 31.24
N LYS A 514 -2.27 5.88 31.21
CA LYS A 514 -3.22 5.64 32.30
C LYS A 514 -3.31 4.17 32.69
N SER A 515 -3.35 3.27 31.71
CA SER A 515 -3.38 1.83 31.99
C SER A 515 -2.07 1.27 32.55
N THR A 516 -0.93 1.88 32.26
CA THR A 516 0.39 1.40 32.72
C THR A 516 0.70 1.91 34.13
N VAL A 517 0.37 3.17 34.42
CA VAL A 517 0.56 3.75 35.77
C VAL A 517 -0.55 3.35 36.74
N GLY A 518 -1.73 2.96 36.25
CA GLY A 518 -2.87 2.51 37.06
C GLY A 518 -3.72 3.64 37.67
N PHE A 519 -3.43 4.90 37.35
CA PHE A 519 -4.20 6.06 37.79
C PHE A 519 -4.23 7.15 36.70
N ASP A 520 -5.15 8.10 36.84
CA ASP A 520 -5.25 9.26 35.95
C ASP A 520 -4.65 10.50 36.63
N ALA A 521 -3.51 10.99 36.13
CA ALA A 521 -2.76 12.08 36.73
C ALA A 521 -3.62 13.34 36.94
N VAL A 522 -4.48 13.67 35.97
CA VAL A 522 -5.39 14.82 36.05
C VAL A 522 -6.41 14.63 37.17
N LYS A 523 -6.97 13.43 37.33
CA LYS A 523 -7.93 13.14 38.41
C LYS A 523 -7.27 13.16 39.78
N VAL A 524 -6.04 12.63 39.89
CA VAL A 524 -5.26 12.69 41.13
C VAL A 524 -4.99 14.14 41.51
N TYR A 525 -4.51 14.95 40.57
CA TYR A 525 -4.26 16.37 40.79
C TYR A 525 -5.51 17.12 41.25
N ASN A 526 -6.65 16.93 40.57
CA ASN A 526 -7.91 17.58 40.94
C ASN A 526 -8.41 17.17 42.33
N LYS A 527 -8.24 15.89 42.71
CA LYS A 527 -8.59 15.40 44.06
C LYS A 527 -7.65 15.96 45.13
N ARG A 528 -6.34 16.03 44.87
CA ARG A 528 -5.36 16.68 45.75
C ARG A 528 -5.72 18.16 45.96
N LEU A 529 -6.07 18.89 44.90
CA LEU A 529 -6.50 20.29 44.98
C LEU A 529 -7.80 20.46 45.79
N LYS A 530 -8.79 19.57 45.61
CA LYS A 530 -10.03 19.56 46.39
C LYS A 530 -9.73 19.32 47.88
N ALA A 531 -8.84 18.38 48.19
CA ALA A 531 -8.40 18.10 49.56
C ALA A 531 -7.65 19.30 50.18
N LEU A 532 -6.71 19.91 49.46
CA LEU A 532 -6.01 21.13 49.92
C LEU A 532 -6.98 22.25 50.26
N ARG A 533 -7.98 22.50 49.41
CA ARG A 533 -9.00 23.53 49.66
C ARG A 533 -9.82 23.21 50.92
N LYS A 534 -10.21 21.95 51.15
CA LYS A 534 -10.92 21.55 52.38
C LYS A 534 -10.03 21.72 53.61
N ILE A 535 -8.75 21.33 53.53
CA ILE A 535 -7.77 21.50 54.61
C ILE A 535 -7.58 23.00 54.93
N GLN A 536 -7.40 23.84 53.92
CA GLN A 536 -7.30 25.29 54.09
C GLN A 536 -8.57 25.90 54.70
N LYS A 537 -9.77 25.43 54.29
CA LYS A 537 -11.03 25.84 54.93
C LYS A 537 -11.08 25.45 56.41
N LEU A 538 -10.62 24.25 56.76
CA LEU A 538 -10.56 23.80 58.16
C LEU A 538 -9.54 24.58 59.00
N ILE A 539 -8.40 24.95 58.40
CA ILE A 539 -7.41 25.85 59.03
C ILE A 539 -8.01 27.23 59.25
N LYS A 540 -8.69 27.81 58.24
CA LYS A 540 -9.37 29.11 58.37
C LYS A 540 -10.51 29.10 59.40
N LYS A 541 -11.18 27.96 59.57
CA LYS A 541 -12.19 27.75 60.63
C LYS A 541 -11.58 27.46 62.01
N GLY A 542 -10.24 27.44 62.15
CA GLY A 542 -9.54 27.20 63.41
C GLY A 542 -9.56 25.74 63.91
N LYS A 543 -10.04 24.79 63.10
CA LYS A 543 -10.18 23.36 63.47
C LYS A 543 -8.89 22.54 63.26
N LEU A 544 -7.90 23.09 62.54
CA LEU A 544 -6.61 22.46 62.28
C LEU A 544 -5.50 23.52 62.40
N LYS A 545 -4.39 23.19 63.06
CA LYS A 545 -3.18 24.03 63.09
C LYS A 545 -2.12 23.43 62.15
N ALA A 546 -1.72 24.20 61.15
CA ALA A 546 -0.63 23.84 60.25
C ALA A 546 0.69 24.37 60.82
N THR A 547 1.67 23.50 61.00
CA THR A 547 3.04 23.86 61.40
C THR A 547 4.00 23.53 60.27
N LYS A 548 5.22 24.10 60.29
CA LYS A 548 6.26 23.89 59.27
C LYS A 548 6.64 22.41 59.03
N ASN A 549 6.32 21.53 59.99
CA ASN A 549 6.65 20.10 59.96
C ASN A 549 5.41 19.17 59.84
N GLY A 550 4.22 19.71 59.50
CA GLY A 550 2.99 18.93 59.33
C GLY A 550 1.75 19.49 60.03
N ILE A 551 0.62 18.79 59.89
CA ILE A 551 -0.69 19.15 60.46
C ILE A 551 -0.83 18.50 61.84
N ILE A 552 -1.09 19.29 62.89
CA ILE A 552 -1.32 18.78 64.25
C ILE A 552 -2.80 18.97 64.60
N SER A 553 -3.49 17.88 64.95
CA SER A 553 -4.77 17.91 65.65
C SER A 553 -4.49 17.99 67.16
N GLU A 554 -5.14 18.92 67.88
CA GLU A 554 -5.00 19.01 69.34
C GLU A 554 -5.60 17.77 70.02
N PRO A 555 -4.90 17.13 70.98
CA PRO A 555 -5.45 16.02 71.74
C PRO A 555 -6.38 16.61 72.82
N GLY A 556 -7.68 16.64 72.56
CA GLY A 556 -8.65 17.09 73.57
C GLY A 556 -10.01 17.56 73.09
N VAL A 557 -10.35 17.46 71.80
CA VAL A 557 -11.72 17.74 71.32
C VAL A 557 -12.21 16.54 70.52
N ASN A 558 -13.41 16.07 70.85
CA ASN A 558 -14.07 14.96 70.16
C ASN A 558 -14.00 15.15 68.64
N ASN A 559 -13.80 14.03 67.93
CA ASN A 559 -13.65 13.87 66.48
C ASN A 559 -14.84 14.40 65.65
N GLU A 560 -15.05 15.72 65.62
CA GLU A 560 -16.05 16.39 64.76
C GLU A 560 -15.44 16.97 63.47
N ALA A 561 -14.17 16.69 63.18
CA ALA A 561 -13.49 17.17 61.96
C ALA A 561 -13.79 16.34 60.70
N PHE A 562 -14.62 15.30 60.80
CA PHE A 562 -15.00 14.46 59.66
C PHE A 562 -16.21 15.05 58.91
N GLU A 563 -15.97 15.98 57.99
CA GLU A 563 -16.99 16.36 56.98
C GLU A 563 -17.12 15.23 55.93
N THR A 564 -18.32 14.66 55.78
CA THR A 564 -18.66 13.66 54.74
C THR A 564 -18.76 14.28 53.35
N ASP A 565 -18.40 13.51 52.32
CA ASP A 565 -18.52 13.91 50.91
C ASP A 565 -20.01 13.94 50.50
N GLU A 566 -20.65 15.11 50.65
CA GLU A 566 -21.78 15.45 49.78
C GLU A 566 -21.21 16.05 48.49
N GLU A 567 -21.58 15.48 47.34
CA GLU A 567 -21.29 16.03 46.03
C GLU A 567 -22.27 17.18 45.73
N PRO A 568 -21.83 18.45 45.61
CA PRO A 568 -22.61 19.41 44.86
C PRO A 568 -22.18 19.37 43.40
N GLU A 569 -23.18 19.42 42.53
CA GLU A 569 -23.06 19.46 41.08
C GLU A 569 -22.14 20.59 40.58
N ASP A 570 -21.60 20.29 39.42
CA ASP A 570 -20.72 21.05 38.54
C ASP A 570 -20.94 22.58 38.55
N ASN A 571 -19.84 23.33 38.66
CA ASN A 571 -19.69 24.58 37.94
C ASN A 571 -18.20 24.89 37.75
N ASN A 572 -17.72 24.61 36.53
CA ASN A 572 -16.41 24.99 36.02
C ASN A 572 -16.31 26.51 35.82
N GLN A 573 -16.12 27.26 36.91
CA GLN A 573 -15.70 28.66 36.85
C GLN A 573 -14.32 28.82 37.53
N ASP A 574 -13.35 29.14 36.67
CA ASP A 574 -12.00 29.68 36.94
C ASP A 574 -11.22 29.09 38.13
N LEU A 575 -10.50 28.02 37.83
CA LEU A 575 -9.45 27.43 38.68
C LEU A 575 -8.16 28.27 38.65
N GLN A 576 -8.18 29.48 39.23
CA GLN A 576 -6.94 30.18 39.59
C GLN A 576 -6.47 29.75 40.99
N VAL A 577 -5.16 29.49 41.11
CA VAL A 577 -4.48 29.23 42.38
C VAL A 577 -4.38 30.55 43.16
N PRO A 578 -4.90 30.66 44.39
CA PRO A 578 -4.66 31.84 45.21
C PRO A 578 -3.22 31.81 45.73
N THR A 579 -2.48 32.88 45.45
CA THR A 579 -1.09 33.10 45.87
C THR A 579 -0.96 33.34 47.39
N LYS A 580 0.11 32.74 47.95
CA LYS A 580 0.82 33.09 49.20
C LYS A 580 0.03 33.08 50.52
N GLU A 581 -0.29 31.89 51.03
CA GLU A 581 -0.38 31.62 52.48
C GLU A 581 0.14 30.20 52.72
N VAL A 582 1.36 30.08 53.26
CA VAL A 582 2.06 28.86 53.71
C VAL A 582 2.08 27.69 52.69
N GLU A 583 3.25 27.32 52.15
CA GLU A 583 3.40 26.04 51.45
C GLU A 583 3.16 24.91 52.46
N ILE A 584 1.93 24.39 52.49
CA ILE A 584 1.55 23.25 53.32
C ILE A 584 2.09 22.01 52.62
N GLN A 585 3.17 21.44 53.15
CA GLN A 585 3.68 20.15 52.70
C GLN A 585 2.77 19.05 53.26
N VAL A 586 1.99 18.41 52.38
CA VAL A 586 1.05 17.35 52.72
C VAL A 586 1.62 16.02 52.25
N ASP A 587 1.78 15.08 53.18
CA ASP A 587 2.07 13.69 52.82
C ASP A 587 0.80 13.02 52.30
N TRP A 588 0.74 12.89 50.97
CA TRP A 588 -0.38 12.30 50.24
C TRP A 588 -0.55 10.79 50.45
N ASN A 589 0.44 10.11 51.03
CA ASN A 589 0.39 8.68 51.32
C ASN A 589 -0.13 8.36 52.73
N SER A 590 -0.25 9.38 53.59
CA SER A 590 -0.76 9.27 54.97
C SER A 590 -2.29 9.44 55.06
N GLU A 591 -2.90 9.07 56.19
CA GLU A 591 -4.33 9.31 56.42
C GLU A 591 -4.59 10.81 56.58
N LEU A 592 -5.31 11.38 55.62
CA LEU A 592 -5.63 12.80 55.63
C LEU A 592 -6.74 13.12 56.64
N PRO A 593 -6.72 14.31 57.26
CA PRO A 593 -7.76 14.79 58.18
C PRO A 593 -9.12 15.07 57.51
N VAL A 594 -9.28 14.72 56.23
CA VAL A 594 -10.49 14.88 55.42
C VAL A 594 -10.77 13.57 54.69
N LYS A 595 -12.03 13.10 54.71
CA LYS A 595 -12.50 11.95 53.93
C LYS A 595 -12.58 12.29 52.44
N VAL A 596 -11.44 12.48 51.79
CA VAL A 596 -11.32 12.53 50.33
C VAL A 596 -10.52 11.32 49.91
N ASN A 597 -11.13 10.40 49.15
CA ASN A 597 -10.44 9.21 48.66
C ASN A 597 -9.50 9.59 47.49
N ILE A 598 -8.25 9.92 47.82
CA ILE A 598 -7.19 10.26 46.86
C ILE A 598 -6.51 8.95 46.40
N PRO A 599 -6.42 8.70 45.09
CA PRO A 599 -5.65 7.57 44.60
C PRO A 599 -4.18 7.70 45.02
N LYS A 600 -3.64 6.65 45.64
CA LYS A 600 -2.21 6.57 45.97
C LYS A 600 -1.40 6.57 44.66
N VAL A 601 -0.28 7.28 44.68
CA VAL A 601 0.65 7.35 43.55
C VAL A 601 1.91 6.56 43.95
N PRO A 602 2.02 5.27 43.58
CA PRO A 602 3.08 4.39 44.04
C PRO A 602 4.40 4.55 43.25
N ILE A 603 4.51 5.59 42.41
CA ILE A 603 5.63 5.78 41.50
C ILE A 603 6.20 7.18 41.70
N HIS A 604 7.51 7.32 41.55
CA HIS A 604 8.21 8.61 41.53
C HIS A 604 8.69 8.97 40.12
N SER A 605 8.84 7.99 39.23
CA SER A 605 9.37 8.24 37.89
C SER A 605 8.71 7.39 36.81
N LEU A 606 8.54 8.00 35.64
CA LEU A 606 7.99 7.40 34.45
C LEU A 606 8.99 7.53 33.31
N ILE A 607 9.37 6.42 32.70
CA ILE A 607 10.26 6.41 31.52
C ILE A 607 9.43 6.08 30.28
N LEU A 608 9.54 6.91 29.26
CA LEU A 608 8.97 6.71 27.94
C LEU A 608 10.07 6.24 26.97
N ASP A 609 9.97 4.98 26.54
CA ASP A 609 10.87 4.40 25.54
C ASP A 609 10.43 4.80 24.13
N PHE A 610 11.21 5.69 23.52
CA PHE A 610 10.99 6.27 22.19
C PHE A 610 11.70 5.50 21.08
N GLY A 611 12.24 4.30 21.35
CA GLY A 611 12.96 3.49 20.37
C GLY A 611 12.18 3.10 19.11
N ALA A 612 10.85 3.18 19.15
CA ALA A 612 9.98 2.89 18.00
C ALA A 612 9.30 4.15 17.40
N VAL A 613 9.56 5.33 17.97
CA VAL A 613 8.95 6.59 17.53
C VAL A 613 9.81 7.19 16.42
N THR A 614 9.34 7.11 15.17
CA THR A 614 10.13 7.59 14.02
C THR A 614 9.88 9.05 13.66
N PHE A 615 8.72 9.61 14.02
CA PHE A 615 8.40 11.04 13.83
C PHE A 615 7.37 11.51 14.86
N LEU A 616 7.33 12.83 15.06
CA LEU A 616 6.32 13.54 15.85
C LEU A 616 5.71 14.68 15.04
N ASP A 617 4.39 14.87 15.14
CA ASP A 617 3.72 16.07 14.64
C ASP A 617 3.55 17.13 15.73
N ILE A 618 3.10 18.33 15.34
CA ILE A 618 2.95 19.47 16.27
C ILE A 618 1.95 19.15 17.39
N VAL A 619 0.90 18.39 17.10
CA VAL A 619 -0.13 18.02 18.09
C VAL A 619 0.43 17.05 19.13
N ALA A 620 1.23 16.07 18.70
CA ALA A 620 1.93 15.14 19.57
C ALA A 620 2.94 15.85 20.45
N VAL A 621 3.76 16.75 19.89
CA VAL A 621 4.73 17.55 20.66
C VAL A 621 4.04 18.34 21.78
N ARG A 622 2.95 19.06 21.45
CA ARG A 622 2.16 19.80 22.45
C ARG A 622 1.55 18.87 23.50
N SER A 623 1.00 17.75 23.06
CA SER A 623 0.34 16.79 23.97
C SER A 623 1.31 16.10 24.91
N ILE A 624 2.51 15.73 24.44
CA ILE A 624 3.57 15.18 25.27
C ILE A 624 4.01 16.21 26.31
N LYS A 625 4.16 17.47 25.92
CA LYS A 625 4.47 18.56 26.86
C LYS A 625 3.39 18.72 27.94
N THR A 626 2.12 18.61 27.57
CA THR A 626 1.01 18.60 28.54
C THR A 626 1.09 17.39 29.48
N ILE A 627 1.37 16.20 28.95
CA ILE A 627 1.54 14.97 29.75
C ILE A 627 2.65 15.15 30.79
N ILE A 628 3.81 15.69 30.41
CA ILE A 628 4.91 15.96 31.36
C ILE A 628 4.43 16.86 32.50
N LYS A 629 3.79 17.99 32.17
CA LYS A 629 3.26 18.94 33.16
C LYS A 629 2.19 18.32 34.06
N GLU A 630 1.38 17.40 33.55
CA GLU A 630 0.35 16.69 34.34
C GLU A 630 0.97 15.73 35.35
N PHE A 631 2.04 15.01 34.97
CA PHE A 631 2.76 14.10 35.88
C PHE A 631 3.63 14.85 36.89
N GLU A 632 4.29 15.94 36.49
CA GLU A 632 5.09 16.77 37.42
C GLU A 632 4.22 17.37 38.54
N ARG A 633 2.98 17.77 38.23
CA ARG A 633 2.02 18.28 39.23
C ARG A 633 1.63 17.30 40.32
N ILE A 634 1.85 16.00 40.11
CA ILE A 634 1.61 14.96 41.11
C ILE A 634 2.91 14.39 41.68
N ASP A 635 4.03 15.07 41.45
CA ASP A 635 5.38 14.71 41.90
C ASP A 635 5.92 13.43 41.25
N VAL A 636 5.59 13.22 39.96
CA VAL A 636 6.13 12.14 39.14
C VAL A 636 6.97 12.73 38.00
N ARG A 637 8.28 12.43 37.98
CA ARG A 637 9.18 12.89 36.91
C ARG A 637 9.06 12.02 35.67
N VAL A 638 9.03 12.64 34.49
CA VAL A 638 8.94 11.95 33.20
C VAL A 638 10.28 12.03 32.47
N TYR A 639 10.79 10.88 32.04
CA TYR A 639 12.06 10.74 31.33
C TYR A 639 11.85 10.08 29.97
N PHE A 640 12.69 10.40 28.99
CA PHE A 640 12.68 9.84 27.65
C PHE A 640 13.94 9.02 27.42
N ALA A 641 13.80 7.87 26.78
CA ALA A 641 14.92 6.99 26.46
C ALA A 641 14.86 6.47 25.01
N SER A 642 16.00 6.05 24.47
CA SER A 642 16.12 5.39 23.16
C SER A 642 15.59 6.21 21.96
N TYR A 643 15.65 7.54 22.01
CA TYR A 643 15.17 8.38 20.91
C TYR A 643 16.13 8.38 19.71
N GLN A 644 15.64 8.79 18.53
CA GLN A 644 16.47 9.02 17.33
C GLN A 644 16.89 10.49 17.22
N ASP A 645 18.07 10.78 16.67
CA ASP A 645 18.62 12.15 16.57
C ASP A 645 17.70 13.12 15.79
N ASN A 646 17.05 12.62 14.74
CA ASN A 646 16.07 13.39 13.96
C ASN A 646 14.90 13.87 14.83
N LEU A 647 14.54 13.12 15.87
CA LEU A 647 13.45 13.45 16.78
C LEU A 647 13.80 14.65 17.66
N ILE A 648 15.03 14.73 18.17
CA ILE A 648 15.50 15.89 18.95
C ILE A 648 15.45 17.15 18.09
N SER A 649 15.93 17.07 16.85
CA SER A 649 15.85 18.18 15.89
C SER A 649 14.39 18.63 15.65
N GLN A 650 13.43 17.69 15.61
CA GLN A 650 12.00 18.01 15.50
C GLN A 650 11.45 18.68 16.78
N LEU A 651 11.84 18.20 17.96
CA LEU A 651 11.42 18.76 19.25
C LEU A 651 11.96 20.19 19.45
N GLU A 652 13.20 20.45 19.07
CA GLU A 652 13.80 21.80 19.11
C GLU A 652 13.05 22.78 18.20
N ARG A 653 12.80 22.39 16.95
CA ARG A 653 12.00 23.20 16.01
C ARG A 653 10.56 23.40 16.48
N GLY A 654 10.03 22.45 17.23
CA GLY A 654 8.69 22.48 17.82
C GLY A 654 8.55 23.29 19.09
N ALA A 655 9.61 23.99 19.55
CA ALA A 655 9.65 24.72 20.83
C ALA A 655 9.22 23.83 22.02
N PHE A 656 9.61 22.56 21.97
CA PHE A 656 9.31 21.60 23.02
C PHE A 656 10.03 21.97 24.32
N PHE A 657 11.33 22.26 24.20
CA PHE A 657 12.20 22.65 25.31
C PHE A 657 11.90 24.08 25.76
N ASP A 658 11.69 24.25 27.07
CA ASP A 658 11.50 25.54 27.75
C ASP A 658 12.05 25.44 29.19
N ASP A 659 11.79 26.44 30.03
CA ASP A 659 12.25 26.43 31.43
C ASP A 659 11.66 25.26 32.24
N THR A 660 10.52 24.69 31.80
CA THR A 660 9.88 23.55 32.45
C THR A 660 10.39 22.21 31.93
N VAL A 661 10.63 22.08 30.62
CA VAL A 661 11.10 20.85 29.98
C VAL A 661 12.51 21.05 29.47
N ARG A 662 13.48 20.61 30.28
CA ARG A 662 14.91 20.71 29.99
C ARG A 662 15.42 19.46 29.25
N LYS A 663 16.64 19.52 28.70
CA LYS A 663 17.25 18.40 27.94
C LYS A 663 17.80 17.27 28.83
N ASP A 664 17.93 17.50 30.14
CA ASP A 664 18.44 16.56 31.14
C ASP A 664 17.52 15.34 31.37
N ILE A 665 16.29 15.38 30.87
CA ILE A 665 15.33 14.26 30.97
C ILE A 665 15.48 13.23 29.83
N PHE A 666 16.40 13.43 28.90
CA PHE A 666 16.60 12.59 27.70
C PHE A 666 17.85 11.71 27.84
N PHE A 667 17.69 10.40 27.70
CA PHE A 667 18.75 9.40 27.83
C PHE A 667 18.92 8.58 26.55
N LEU A 668 20.15 8.12 26.31
CA LEU A 668 20.47 7.26 25.17
C LEU A 668 19.80 5.89 25.31
N THR A 669 19.87 5.28 26.49
CA THR A 669 19.26 3.98 26.76
C THR A 669 18.29 4.02 27.93
N VAL A 670 17.37 3.05 27.98
CA VAL A 670 16.47 2.85 29.13
C VAL A 670 17.28 2.53 30.40
N HIS A 671 18.40 1.82 30.26
CA HIS A 671 19.24 1.45 31.39
C HIS A 671 19.91 2.68 32.03
N ASP A 672 20.44 3.60 31.22
CA ASP A 672 21.04 4.85 31.71
C ASP A 672 20.02 5.69 32.49
N ALA A 673 18.79 5.78 31.99
CA ALA A 673 17.70 6.46 32.67
C ALA A 673 17.40 5.82 34.03
N VAL A 674 17.32 4.47 34.10
CA VAL A 674 17.07 3.74 35.35
C VAL A 674 18.20 3.94 36.35
N LEU A 675 19.46 3.87 35.91
CA LEU A 675 20.63 4.10 36.76
C LEU A 675 20.66 5.54 37.31
N TYR A 676 20.38 6.53 36.46
CA TYR A 676 20.30 7.92 36.86
C TYR A 676 19.23 8.13 37.94
N ILE A 677 18.03 7.58 37.75
CA ILE A 677 16.94 7.67 38.72
C ILE A 677 17.31 6.98 40.04
N ARG A 678 17.89 5.78 39.97
CA ARG A 678 18.31 5.03 41.16
C ARG A 678 19.37 5.79 41.96
N ASN A 679 20.34 6.40 41.28
CA ASN A 679 21.35 7.23 41.92
C ASN A 679 20.71 8.46 42.58
N GLN A 680 19.81 9.17 41.89
CA GLN A 680 19.10 10.31 42.48
C GLN A 680 18.35 9.95 43.76
N MET A 681 17.67 8.80 43.78
CA MET A 681 16.96 8.36 44.98
C MET A 681 17.92 8.00 46.12
N THR A 682 19.03 7.32 45.82
CA THR A 682 20.05 6.99 46.83
C THR A 682 20.68 8.25 47.44
N TYR A 683 20.86 9.32 46.65
CA TYR A 683 21.34 10.60 47.16
C TYR A 683 20.27 11.34 47.99
N SER A 684 18.99 11.27 47.63
CA SER A 684 17.90 11.90 48.39
C SER A 684 17.66 11.23 49.74
N ASP A 685 17.72 9.90 49.83
CA ASP A 685 17.56 9.16 51.10
C ASP A 685 18.70 9.46 52.10
N ASN A 686 19.90 9.76 51.61
CA ASN A 686 21.05 10.11 52.46
C ASN A 686 21.02 11.55 53.02
N GLN A 687 20.13 12.41 52.53
CA GLN A 687 19.96 13.79 53.00
C GLN A 687 18.83 13.95 54.04
N ASP A 688 18.31 12.87 54.62
CA ASP A 688 17.38 12.98 55.73
C ASP A 688 18.04 13.73 56.91
N PRO A 689 17.49 14.87 57.37
CA PRO A 689 18.12 15.78 58.34
C PRO A 689 18.32 15.17 59.76
N ILE A 690 17.93 13.91 59.94
CA ILE A 690 18.12 13.13 61.16
C ILE A 690 19.50 12.48 61.18
N PHE A 691 20.01 12.00 60.04
CA PHE A 691 21.31 11.33 59.99
C PHE A 691 22.46 12.32 60.19
N GLU A 692 22.37 13.49 59.55
CA GLU A 692 23.36 14.59 59.69
C GLU A 692 23.42 15.14 61.12
N LYS A 693 22.29 15.19 61.84
CA LYS A 693 22.24 15.56 63.26
C LYS A 693 22.80 14.48 64.20
N ILE A 694 22.63 13.20 63.87
CA ILE A 694 23.21 12.11 64.67
C ILE A 694 24.74 12.06 64.51
N SER A 695 25.24 12.28 63.29
CA SER A 695 26.68 12.38 63.01
C SER A 695 27.34 13.54 63.75
N LEU A 696 26.71 14.73 63.73
CA LEU A 696 27.22 15.93 64.41
C LEU A 696 27.14 15.84 65.95
N MET A 697 26.24 15.03 66.52
CA MET A 697 26.17 14.85 67.98
C MET A 697 27.21 13.85 68.50
N GLN A 698 27.67 12.90 67.69
CA GLN A 698 28.71 11.94 68.08
C GLN A 698 30.13 12.54 68.10
N GLU A 699 30.42 13.58 67.30
CA GLU A 699 31.73 14.27 67.31
C GLU A 699 31.92 15.26 68.48
N SER A 700 30.87 15.53 69.28
CA SER A 700 30.91 16.56 70.33
C SER A 700 31.40 16.08 71.72
N LYS A 701 31.92 14.85 71.85
CA LYS A 701 32.45 14.32 73.11
C LYS A 701 33.88 13.80 72.94
N GLU A 702 34.86 14.68 73.08
CA GLU A 702 36.14 14.44 73.79
C GLU A 702 36.96 15.76 73.94
N PRO A 703 37.86 15.87 74.94
CA PRO A 703 38.22 17.14 75.57
C PRO A 703 39.40 17.88 74.93
N ILE A 704 39.46 19.18 75.22
CA ILE A 704 40.42 20.19 74.74
C ILE A 704 41.79 20.01 75.42
N GLU A 705 42.86 19.95 74.63
CA GLU A 705 44.25 20.17 75.06
C GLU A 705 44.86 21.36 74.30
N PHE A 706 45.51 22.26 75.05
CA PHE A 706 46.23 23.44 74.57
C PHE A 706 47.64 23.06 74.10
N THR A 707 48.12 23.59 72.96
CA THR A 707 49.37 24.40 72.93
C THR A 707 49.66 25.08 71.58
N GLU A 708 50.31 26.23 71.75
CA GLU A 708 50.70 27.36 70.91
C GLU A 708 51.60 27.16 69.66
N ALA A 709 51.44 28.15 68.76
CA ALA A 709 52.45 28.97 68.05
C ALA A 709 53.03 28.52 66.70
N GLY A 710 52.88 29.42 65.71
CA GLY A 710 53.77 29.54 64.55
C GLY A 710 53.09 29.91 63.22
N GLN A 711 52.81 31.19 63.01
CA GLN A 711 52.62 31.83 61.70
C GLN A 711 53.95 32.53 61.30
N PRO A 712 54.13 33.09 60.09
CA PRO A 712 53.53 32.82 58.76
C PRO A 712 54.61 32.86 57.63
N ASP A 713 54.22 32.68 56.36
CA ASP A 713 54.39 33.70 55.28
C ASP A 713 54.50 33.15 53.84
N ASP A 714 53.96 33.99 52.95
CA ASP A 714 54.23 34.22 51.51
C ASP A 714 53.40 33.52 50.40
N GLU A 715 52.28 34.18 50.09
CA GLU A 715 51.88 34.84 48.83
C GLU A 715 52.50 34.47 47.45
N LEU A 716 51.56 34.31 46.48
CA LEU A 716 51.53 34.80 45.07
C LEU A 716 52.58 34.20 44.08
N ASP A 717 52.29 33.93 42.80
CA ASP A 717 51.48 34.69 41.86
C ASP A 717 51.11 33.88 40.59
N VAL A 718 50.14 34.40 39.84
CA VAL A 718 49.52 33.89 38.59
C VAL A 718 50.30 34.34 37.36
N GLN A 719 50.38 33.52 36.28
CA GLN A 719 50.39 34.04 34.90
C GLN A 719 49.98 33.00 33.83
N GLU A 720 49.08 33.43 32.95
CA GLU A 720 48.55 32.77 31.75
C GLU A 720 49.59 32.67 30.61
N GLU A 721 49.45 31.65 29.75
CA GLU A 721 49.80 31.79 28.33
C GLU A 721 48.87 30.95 27.44
N VAL A 722 48.22 31.64 26.51
CA VAL A 722 47.39 31.11 25.42
C VAL A 722 48.28 30.96 24.19
N CYS A 723 48.24 29.80 23.50
CA CYS A 723 48.55 29.76 22.08
C CYS A 723 47.68 28.72 21.34
N THR A 724 46.87 29.25 20.43
CA THR A 724 46.14 28.58 19.35
C THR A 724 47.10 27.91 18.36
N LEU A 725 46.67 26.81 17.72
CA LEU A 725 46.99 26.47 16.33
C LEU A 725 45.96 25.44 15.79
N GLU A 726 45.23 25.87 14.77
CA GLU A 726 44.34 25.07 13.91
C GLU A 726 45.11 24.25 12.87
N LEU A 727 44.37 23.32 12.24
CA LEU A 727 44.55 22.64 10.94
C LEU A 727 45.11 21.21 10.98
N ASN A 728 44.18 20.24 10.99
CA ASN A 728 43.86 19.43 9.80
C ASN A 728 42.46 18.81 9.89
#